data_AF-A0A848LBJ5-F1
#
_entry.id   AF-A0A848LBJ5-F1
#
_cell.length_a   1.000
_cell.length_b   1.000
_cell.length_c   1.000
_cell.angle_alpha   90.00
_cell.angle_beta   90.00
_cell.angle_gamma   90.00
#
_symmetry.space_group_name_H-M   'P 1'
#
loop_
_entity.id
_entity.type
_entity.pdbx_description
1 polymer ?
#
loop_
_entity_poly.entity_id
_entity_poly.type
_entity_poly.pdbx_seq_one_letter_code
_entity_poly.pdbx_strand_id
1 'polypeptide(L)'
;MGASALFEREPTKRAARGARCGVAAVPFTLPDGIPMAGYSLMGKAGRRAAWELCARALVLEDDAGHVVAFVTADLMSASRYLHERAAALTRQGASGLDVHQIVLMGTHTHTAPGGFYGNNLYDTIAQSVPGFRRRLADDLARAIADAIEEAWRTARPARISLQTERLWGVSRNRSLAPFRENPEAAHWNSDPAFPGYRDGSEGPRSAEQLAVDPRVVILSAYDDEGRRIGTFATFGCHNTALGVDQKYYAPDWTGIAASLVEQDVTHGAPITLVGLSGAGDASPTPPGDDASHYKGPKKQGVDLARFVGAEVARTILASHARPPRLVPISLQSWFEEWVPAPGSDVAGLPGTRLAKWELGAPALAGAEDGRSLLYPGLVREGMRGGKFAPGHPQFPKVPALGVVGSLLKGLANLKPSPCHALHVVRVADHAFATVPGEPTACAAFQIESALRRLPGLATASVLGYAGDFAGYFTTRAEFLLQHYEGASTLYGSESVNHLAARLARLARSAPFAAPGREVAAFQLEAPEEAEASIAPRAAAPPAASLTLKRSAPLVVTERSNAPAEGGGSGTSAALAATATSGEAIASGGHREGRTVFAWWAWPAEHAPEDVLRVQLELRASGGPEEVHLLNPVEVRLLDEPLFGEGRHVWQARFELDASLEGLSIEAIPRPPAPFSARSVVLERAPELGVAPAEPRVVLELSPFTAASAVAPALANARSRARAVPPPETEDEGVPPMGPVEVEELLREAERDPVGVGRLLSARIDASAQPSDEEAAALARKTVAALRERAETPEGAVMLEAFAPPAPTKAAPAIRLPEGFTFDGYDPDAIPIDPTNTRFETKADWLSYVVFAGGLYHTRLLKLDPVRRNGAFNSRFTYPLASPTKETPVEVALFSDFGNGLPHARYIARQLTACPYAIHLGDVYYAGTRQEFEHFFAEPLEPLLENTELFMLAGNHEMYSRGTTFHAWLDKKRDRYPERQKQEGATFRLVSDRFQIVGVDTAWWKYGRIEPEVLELVRGWLREGRDARMNILLTSEHGWDFGSAKTTDLLKEDLRGIVDAGLVDLWFWGNVHHAALYEPSALGPFVASCIGHAGYPYYTLKPGDAPKSAAPVRWAEYEHRFSGWKAAGGGPLREDMGNNGWCKLRLLHDGTAELVYIDWRRRERHRAKVARTPQGVVLT
;
A
#
# COMPACT_ATOMS: atom_id res chain seq x y z
N MET A 1 -43.85 3.09 13.13
CA MET A 1 -44.80 1.99 12.83
C MET A 1 -45.08 1.99 11.34
N GLY A 2 -44.86 0.86 10.68
CA GLY A 2 -44.97 0.68 9.24
C GLY A 2 -44.25 -0.62 8.85
N ALA A 3 -44.87 -1.74 9.18
CA ALA A 3 -44.40 -3.10 8.88
C ALA A 3 -45.08 -3.64 7.61
N SER A 4 -44.50 -4.73 7.08
CA SER A 4 -44.99 -5.64 6.03
C SER A 4 -44.54 -5.30 4.60
N ALA A 5 -43.94 -6.20 3.80
CA ALA A 5 -43.95 -7.65 3.81
C ALA A 5 -42.63 -8.24 3.25
N LEU A 6 -41.96 -9.09 4.02
CA LEU A 6 -40.99 -10.06 3.49
C LEU A 6 -41.72 -11.40 3.44
N PHE A 7 -41.73 -12.03 2.26
CA PHE A 7 -42.39 -13.30 2.01
C PHE A 7 -41.87 -14.39 2.95
N GLU A 8 -42.70 -14.83 3.90
CA GLU A 8 -42.56 -16.12 4.57
C GLU A 8 -42.77 -17.22 3.53
N ARG A 9 -41.68 -17.83 3.05
CA ARG A 9 -41.74 -19.18 2.50
C ARG A 9 -41.45 -20.14 3.64
N GLU A 10 -42.40 -21.01 3.97
CA GLU A 10 -42.13 -22.17 4.82
C GLU A 10 -40.95 -22.97 4.24
N PRO A 11 -39.95 -23.38 5.06
CA PRO A 11 -38.84 -24.18 4.58
C PRO A 11 -39.36 -25.58 4.19
N THR A 12 -39.34 -25.87 2.90
CA THR A 12 -39.59 -27.21 2.37
C THR A 12 -38.56 -28.18 2.95
N LYS A 13 -38.99 -29.19 3.73
CA LYS A 13 -38.16 -30.34 4.11
C LYS A 13 -37.54 -30.93 2.84
N ARG A 14 -36.21 -30.82 2.71
CA ARG A 14 -35.48 -31.31 1.54
C ARG A 14 -35.45 -32.83 1.57
N ALA A 15 -35.87 -33.48 0.48
CA ALA A 15 -35.75 -34.93 0.36
C ALA A 15 -34.26 -35.31 0.29
N ALA A 16 -33.81 -36.20 1.17
CA ALA A 16 -32.43 -36.71 1.17
C ALA A 16 -32.11 -37.36 -0.18
N ARG A 17 -30.95 -37.03 -0.75
CA ARG A 17 -30.54 -37.55 -2.06
C ARG A 17 -29.38 -38.56 -1.99
N GLY A 18 -29.03 -39.00 -0.77
CA GLY A 18 -27.94 -39.94 -0.47
C GLY A 18 -26.59 -39.27 -0.21
N ALA A 19 -25.64 -40.03 0.33
CA ALA A 19 -24.27 -39.59 0.63
C ALA A 19 -23.51 -39.13 -0.62
N ARG A 20 -23.24 -37.82 -0.72
CA ARG A 20 -22.74 -37.19 -1.95
C ARG A 20 -21.72 -36.11 -1.68
N CYS A 21 -20.85 -35.88 -2.66
CA CYS A 21 -19.85 -34.81 -2.63
C CYS A 21 -19.83 -34.09 -3.97
N GLY A 22 -19.71 -32.77 -3.94
CA GLY A 22 -19.39 -31.96 -5.11
C GLY A 22 -18.40 -30.87 -4.77
N VAL A 23 -17.69 -30.38 -5.79
CA VAL A 23 -16.63 -29.39 -5.65
C VAL A 23 -16.66 -28.37 -6.77
N ALA A 24 -16.20 -27.15 -6.48
CA ALA A 24 -16.03 -26.11 -7.46
C ALA A 24 -14.95 -25.10 -7.05
N ALA A 25 -14.39 -24.42 -8.05
CA ALA A 25 -13.51 -23.27 -7.87
C ALA A 25 -14.04 -22.12 -8.73
N VAL A 26 -14.20 -20.94 -8.12
CA VAL A 26 -14.68 -19.72 -8.78
C VAL A 26 -13.66 -18.61 -8.54
N PRO A 27 -13.08 -18.02 -9.60
CA PRO A 27 -12.13 -16.93 -9.47
C PRO A 27 -12.79 -15.64 -9.02
N PHE A 28 -12.06 -14.82 -8.27
CA PHE A 28 -12.50 -13.48 -7.87
C PHE A 28 -12.31 -12.48 -9.00
N THR A 29 -13.33 -11.65 -9.21
CA THR A 29 -13.21 -10.47 -10.07
C THR A 29 -12.65 -9.31 -9.25
N LEU A 30 -11.35 -9.05 -9.37
CA LEU A 30 -10.66 -8.05 -8.54
C LEU A 30 -10.31 -6.77 -9.33
N PRO A 31 -10.51 -5.58 -8.74
CA PRO A 31 -9.96 -4.35 -9.29
C PRO A 31 -8.49 -4.16 -8.88
N ASP A 32 -7.73 -3.50 -9.75
CA ASP A 32 -6.36 -3.08 -9.45
C ASP A 32 -6.34 -1.91 -8.45
N GLY A 33 -5.24 -1.75 -7.73
CA GLY A 33 -4.99 -0.60 -6.86
C GLY A 33 -5.53 -0.73 -5.44
N ILE A 34 -6.25 -1.80 -5.11
CA ILE A 34 -6.68 -2.06 -3.73
C ILE A 34 -5.47 -2.51 -2.88
N PRO A 35 -5.23 -1.88 -1.72
CA PRO A 35 -4.20 -2.34 -0.80
C PRO A 35 -4.41 -3.79 -0.37
N MET A 36 -3.34 -4.57 -0.41
CA MET A 36 -3.34 -5.93 0.10
C MET A 36 -3.44 -5.93 1.63
N ALA A 37 -4.19 -6.88 2.18
CA ALA A 37 -4.37 -7.05 3.61
C ALA A 37 -3.35 -8.01 4.21
N GLY A 38 -3.00 -7.80 5.48
CA GLY A 38 -2.08 -8.67 6.25
C GLY A 38 -0.91 -7.88 6.80
N TYR A 39 -0.07 -7.32 5.92
CA TYR A 39 1.07 -6.48 6.30
C TYR A 39 0.69 -5.06 6.80
N SER A 40 -0.60 -4.79 7.05
CA SER A 40 -1.10 -3.54 7.64
C SER A 40 -0.60 -2.30 6.88
N LEU A 41 0.03 -1.33 7.55
CA LEU A 41 0.59 -0.12 6.92
C LEU A 41 1.63 -0.42 5.83
N MET A 42 2.26 -1.59 5.86
CA MET A 42 3.23 -2.01 4.85
C MET A 42 2.59 -2.71 3.65
N GLY A 43 1.28 -3.01 3.70
CA GLY A 43 0.53 -3.61 2.60
C GLY A 43 0.49 -2.70 1.37
N LYS A 44 1.04 -3.17 0.24
CA LYS A 44 1.10 -2.41 -1.02
C LYS A 44 -0.21 -2.50 -1.78
N ALA A 45 -0.46 -1.53 -2.66
CA ALA A 45 -1.56 -1.62 -3.63
C ALA A 45 -1.28 -2.78 -4.60
N GLY A 46 -2.18 -3.75 -4.65
CA GLY A 46 -2.04 -4.92 -5.51
C GLY A 46 -2.49 -4.65 -6.95
N ARG A 47 -2.00 -5.46 -7.87
CA ARG A 47 -2.42 -5.51 -9.28
C ARG A 47 -2.75 -6.95 -9.63
N ARG A 48 -3.69 -7.15 -10.55
CA ARG A 48 -3.92 -8.45 -11.16
C ARG A 48 -2.65 -8.94 -11.86
N ALA A 49 -2.45 -10.25 -11.82
CA ALA A 49 -1.35 -10.93 -12.47
C ALA A 49 -1.86 -12.24 -13.10
N ALA A 50 -0.92 -13.09 -13.53
CA ALA A 50 -1.22 -14.41 -14.09
C ALA A 50 -1.84 -15.39 -13.07
N TRP A 51 -1.71 -15.14 -11.76
CA TRP A 51 -2.35 -15.96 -10.74
C TRP A 51 -3.77 -15.45 -10.45
N GLU A 52 -4.73 -16.36 -10.48
CA GLU A 52 -6.11 -16.10 -10.07
C GLU A 52 -6.27 -16.39 -8.57
N LEU A 53 -6.96 -15.49 -7.86
CA LEU A 53 -7.44 -15.75 -6.50
C LEU A 53 -8.84 -16.37 -6.61
N CYS A 54 -9.12 -17.44 -5.88
CA CYS A 54 -10.39 -18.14 -5.99
C CYS A 54 -11.10 -18.35 -4.64
N ALA A 55 -12.41 -18.50 -4.70
CA ALA A 55 -13.17 -19.27 -3.73
C ALA A 55 -13.25 -20.72 -4.20
N ARG A 56 -12.91 -21.68 -3.35
CA ARG A 56 -13.05 -23.10 -3.61
C ARG A 56 -13.98 -23.71 -2.57
N ALA A 57 -14.95 -24.51 -3.02
CA ALA A 57 -15.96 -25.13 -2.16
C ALA A 57 -15.97 -26.65 -2.32
N LEU A 58 -16.15 -27.36 -1.21
CA LEU A 58 -16.40 -28.79 -1.13
C LEU A 58 -17.65 -29.02 -0.29
N VAL A 59 -18.70 -29.53 -0.92
CA VAL A 59 -20.02 -29.73 -0.32
C VAL A 59 -20.25 -31.21 -0.08
N LEU A 60 -20.51 -31.59 1.17
CA LEU A 60 -20.84 -32.96 1.59
C LEU A 60 -22.31 -33.03 1.99
N GLU A 61 -23.01 -34.05 1.52
CA GLU A 61 -24.32 -34.48 1.99
C GLU A 61 -24.20 -35.92 2.55
N ASP A 62 -24.83 -36.22 3.69
CA ASP A 62 -24.92 -37.58 4.22
C ASP A 62 -26.25 -38.27 3.85
N ASP A 63 -26.37 -39.56 4.15
CA ASP A 63 -27.59 -40.33 3.86
C ASP A 63 -28.83 -39.84 4.63
N ALA A 64 -28.64 -39.10 5.71
CA ALA A 64 -29.72 -38.48 6.48
C ALA A 64 -30.14 -37.11 5.90
N GLY A 65 -29.46 -36.62 4.85
CA GLY A 65 -29.73 -35.34 4.21
C GLY A 65 -29.12 -34.14 4.93
N HIS A 66 -28.21 -34.35 5.90
CA HIS A 66 -27.43 -33.25 6.46
C HIS A 66 -26.41 -32.78 5.43
N VAL A 67 -26.25 -31.47 5.31
CA VAL A 67 -25.32 -30.87 4.33
C VAL A 67 -24.38 -29.90 5.03
N VAL A 68 -23.09 -29.98 4.69
CA VAL A 68 -22.06 -29.02 5.10
C VAL A 68 -21.18 -28.65 3.90
N ALA A 69 -20.86 -27.36 3.77
CA ALA A 69 -19.92 -26.82 2.78
C ALA A 69 -18.64 -26.35 3.46
N PHE A 70 -17.49 -26.91 3.10
CA PHE A 70 -16.18 -26.36 3.41
C PHE A 70 -15.76 -25.41 2.31
N VAL A 71 -15.30 -24.20 2.65
CA VAL A 71 -14.91 -23.18 1.70
C VAL A 71 -13.58 -22.55 2.09
N THR A 72 -12.64 -22.50 1.14
CA THR A 72 -11.42 -21.72 1.24
C THR A 72 -11.47 -20.56 0.25
N ALA A 73 -11.27 -19.35 0.74
CA ALA A 73 -11.14 -18.14 -0.07
C ALA A 73 -9.68 -17.66 -0.05
N ASP A 74 -9.10 -17.39 -1.22
CA ASP A 74 -7.76 -16.80 -1.35
C ASP A 74 -7.76 -15.32 -0.91
N LEU A 75 -7.93 -15.13 0.40
CA LEU A 75 -8.05 -13.87 1.14
C LEU A 75 -7.30 -13.98 2.47
N MET A 76 -7.05 -12.84 3.13
CA MET A 76 -6.39 -12.81 4.44
C MET A 76 -7.19 -13.60 5.51
N SER A 77 -8.51 -13.60 5.50
CA SER A 77 -9.31 -14.37 6.45
C SER A 77 -10.75 -14.46 5.98
N ALA A 78 -11.54 -15.31 6.64
CA ALA A 78 -12.98 -15.15 6.64
C ALA A 78 -13.38 -13.85 7.36
N SER A 79 -14.60 -13.39 7.12
CA SER A 79 -15.21 -12.31 7.88
C SER A 79 -16.69 -12.60 8.10
N ARG A 80 -17.25 -12.09 9.19
CA ARG A 80 -18.69 -12.21 9.45
C ARG A 80 -19.52 -11.67 8.28
N TYR A 81 -19.10 -10.55 7.68
CA TYR A 81 -19.78 -9.96 6.52
C TYR A 81 -19.83 -10.95 5.35
N LEU A 82 -18.68 -11.51 4.94
CA LEU A 82 -18.63 -12.44 3.81
C LEU A 82 -19.42 -13.72 4.10
N HIS A 83 -19.33 -14.23 5.32
CA HIS A 83 -19.99 -15.48 5.73
C HIS A 83 -21.50 -15.36 5.65
N GLU A 84 -22.07 -14.33 6.29
CA GLU A 84 -23.51 -14.13 6.31
C GLU A 84 -24.07 -13.67 4.97
N ARG A 85 -23.31 -12.87 4.20
CA ARG A 85 -23.71 -12.43 2.87
C ARG A 85 -23.75 -13.60 1.89
N ALA A 86 -22.74 -14.47 1.91
CA ALA A 86 -22.74 -15.70 1.13
C ALA A 86 -23.90 -16.62 1.54
N ALA A 87 -24.12 -16.82 2.85
CA ALA A 87 -25.24 -17.60 3.36
C ALA A 87 -26.61 -17.07 2.91
N ALA A 88 -26.79 -15.75 2.88
CA ALA A 88 -28.01 -15.13 2.39
C ALA A 88 -28.26 -15.41 0.90
N LEU A 89 -27.20 -15.45 0.08
CA LEU A 89 -27.28 -15.78 -1.34
C LEU A 89 -27.57 -17.28 -1.55
N THR A 90 -26.88 -18.17 -0.84
CA THR A 90 -27.10 -19.63 -0.94
C THR A 90 -28.47 -20.06 -0.43
N ARG A 91 -29.02 -19.38 0.59
CA ARG A 91 -30.38 -19.62 1.08
C ARG A 91 -31.44 -19.36 0.01
N GLN A 92 -31.18 -18.39 -0.88
CA GLN A 92 -32.04 -18.07 -2.02
C GLN A 92 -31.73 -18.93 -3.26
N GLY A 93 -30.56 -19.58 -3.28
CA GLY A 93 -30.07 -20.41 -4.37
C GLY A 93 -30.61 -21.85 -4.35
N ALA A 94 -30.07 -22.67 -5.25
CA ALA A 94 -30.49 -24.07 -5.40
C ALA A 94 -30.00 -24.94 -4.23
N SER A 95 -28.88 -24.58 -3.62
CA SER A 95 -28.29 -25.25 -2.46
C SER A 95 -29.13 -25.06 -1.19
N GLY A 96 -29.80 -23.91 -1.03
CA GLY A 96 -30.60 -23.58 0.15
C GLY A 96 -29.82 -23.57 1.45
N LEU A 97 -28.48 -23.52 1.40
CA LEU A 97 -27.62 -23.61 2.58
C LEU A 97 -27.62 -22.29 3.35
N ASP A 98 -27.55 -22.41 4.67
CA ASP A 98 -27.49 -21.29 5.61
C ASP A 98 -26.14 -21.28 6.36
N VAL A 99 -25.87 -20.22 7.12
CA VAL A 99 -24.59 -19.94 7.79
C VAL A 99 -24.09 -21.09 8.68
N HIS A 100 -25.00 -21.81 9.35
CA HIS A 100 -24.66 -22.96 10.20
C HIS A 100 -24.17 -24.21 9.42
N GLN A 101 -24.35 -24.22 8.10
CA GLN A 101 -23.93 -25.28 7.19
C GLN A 101 -22.69 -24.90 6.37
N ILE A 102 -22.24 -23.65 6.45
CA ILE A 102 -21.12 -23.14 5.66
C ILE A 102 -19.94 -22.90 6.60
N VAL A 103 -18.83 -23.59 6.37
CA VAL A 103 -17.54 -23.35 7.04
C VAL A 103 -16.66 -22.55 6.08
N LEU A 104 -16.60 -21.23 6.29
CA LEU A 104 -15.80 -20.32 5.46
C LEU A 104 -14.45 -20.04 6.12
N MET A 105 -13.36 -20.20 5.35
CA MET A 105 -11.99 -19.92 5.78
C MET A 105 -11.28 -19.02 4.77
N GLY A 106 -10.41 -18.13 5.26
CA GLY A 106 -9.38 -17.51 4.40
C GLY A 106 -8.13 -18.38 4.36
N THR A 107 -7.45 -18.45 3.22
CA THR A 107 -6.12 -19.08 3.11
C THR A 107 -5.02 -18.25 3.75
N HIS A 108 -5.36 -17.09 4.30
CA HIS A 108 -4.45 -16.16 4.95
C HIS A 108 -3.32 -15.65 4.06
N THR A 109 -3.52 -15.59 2.73
CA THR A 109 -2.56 -14.89 1.86
C THR A 109 -2.52 -13.41 2.24
N HIS A 110 -1.32 -12.88 2.51
CA HIS A 110 -1.11 -11.44 2.77
C HIS A 110 -1.03 -10.63 1.46
N THR A 111 -1.30 -11.27 0.33
CA THR A 111 -1.19 -10.69 -1.01
C THR A 111 -2.54 -10.68 -1.73
N ALA A 112 -3.62 -10.54 -0.97
CA ALA A 112 -5.00 -10.38 -1.45
C ALA A 112 -5.59 -9.03 -0.97
N PRO A 113 -6.57 -8.44 -1.67
CA PRO A 113 -7.12 -7.12 -1.33
C PRO A 113 -7.82 -7.11 0.03
N GLY A 114 -7.72 -6.00 0.78
CA GLY A 114 -8.44 -5.78 2.05
C GLY A 114 -9.79 -5.07 1.94
N GLY A 115 -10.37 -4.73 3.10
CA GLY A 115 -11.58 -3.89 3.22
C GLY A 115 -12.90 -4.66 3.03
N PHE A 116 -12.98 -5.89 3.53
CA PHE A 116 -14.16 -6.76 3.39
C PHE A 116 -14.68 -7.28 4.75
N TYR A 117 -14.19 -6.74 5.88
CA TYR A 117 -14.41 -7.37 7.18
C TYR A 117 -15.77 -7.04 7.78
N GLY A 118 -16.32 -5.86 7.47
CA GLY A 118 -17.56 -5.37 8.07
C GLY A 118 -17.38 -4.96 9.53
N ASN A 119 -16.17 -4.58 9.93
CA ASN A 119 -15.90 -4.01 11.25
C ASN A 119 -14.79 -2.96 11.19
N ASN A 120 -14.97 -1.88 11.95
CA ASN A 120 -14.07 -0.73 11.89
C ASN A 120 -12.64 -1.04 12.30
N LEU A 121 -12.39 -2.06 13.14
CA LEU A 121 -11.04 -2.42 13.52
C LEU A 121 -10.23 -2.90 12.31
N TYR A 122 -10.63 -4.00 11.68
CA TYR A 122 -9.85 -4.62 10.60
C TYR A 122 -10.00 -3.92 9.26
N ASP A 123 -11.16 -3.29 8.99
CA ASP A 123 -11.28 -2.39 7.84
C ASP A 123 -10.35 -1.16 7.98
N THR A 124 -9.90 -0.81 9.19
CA THR A 124 -8.91 0.26 9.39
C THR A 124 -7.47 -0.24 9.39
N ILE A 125 -7.15 -1.29 10.15
CA ILE A 125 -5.75 -1.62 10.47
C ILE A 125 -5.15 -2.71 9.59
N ALA A 126 -5.95 -3.56 8.93
CA ALA A 126 -5.42 -4.71 8.21
C ALA A 126 -4.71 -4.36 6.88
N GLN A 127 -4.75 -3.08 6.48
CA GLN A 127 -4.38 -2.59 5.15
C GLN A 127 -3.83 -1.16 5.23
N SER A 128 -3.06 -0.71 4.22
CA SER A 128 -2.42 0.61 4.24
C SER A 128 -3.38 1.79 3.98
N VAL A 129 -4.56 1.53 3.44
CA VAL A 129 -5.64 2.54 3.30
C VAL A 129 -6.88 2.01 3.99
N PRO A 130 -7.27 2.61 5.13
CA PRO A 130 -8.49 2.28 5.85
C PRO A 130 -9.74 2.36 4.97
N GLY A 131 -10.72 1.52 5.26
CA GLY A 131 -12.06 1.58 4.69
C GLY A 131 -12.64 0.22 4.34
N PHE A 132 -13.92 0.07 4.64
CA PHE A 132 -14.75 -1.02 4.14
C PHE A 132 -15.15 -0.72 2.68
N ARG A 133 -15.02 -1.72 1.81
CA ARG A 133 -15.29 -1.62 0.37
C ARG A 133 -16.47 -2.53 0.03
N ARG A 134 -17.69 -2.03 0.24
CA ARG A 134 -18.90 -2.83 0.14
C ARG A 134 -19.05 -3.57 -1.19
N ARG A 135 -18.79 -2.90 -2.31
CA ARG A 135 -18.88 -3.54 -3.64
C ARG A 135 -17.93 -4.73 -3.77
N LEU A 136 -16.66 -4.56 -3.39
CA LEU A 136 -15.70 -5.65 -3.37
C LEU A 136 -16.18 -6.78 -2.47
N ALA A 137 -16.63 -6.46 -1.25
CA ALA A 137 -17.10 -7.45 -0.28
C ALA A 137 -18.32 -8.23 -0.79
N ASP A 138 -19.28 -7.57 -1.44
CA ASP A 138 -20.44 -8.22 -2.06
C ASP A 138 -20.05 -9.10 -3.26
N ASP A 139 -19.09 -8.66 -4.08
CA ASP A 139 -18.58 -9.45 -5.22
C ASP A 139 -17.82 -10.70 -4.72
N LEU A 140 -17.02 -10.57 -3.66
CA LEU A 140 -16.35 -11.70 -3.00
C LEU A 140 -17.37 -12.68 -2.39
N ALA A 141 -18.38 -12.18 -1.67
CA ALA A 141 -19.43 -13.01 -1.08
C ALA A 141 -20.25 -13.75 -2.16
N ARG A 142 -20.49 -13.11 -3.31
CA ARG A 142 -21.14 -13.74 -4.45
C ARG A 142 -20.29 -14.85 -5.05
N ALA A 143 -19.00 -14.63 -5.27
CA ALA A 143 -18.10 -15.67 -5.77
C ALA A 143 -18.02 -16.88 -4.81
N ILE A 144 -18.04 -16.63 -3.49
CA ILE A 144 -18.15 -17.69 -2.48
C ILE A 144 -19.47 -18.47 -2.62
N ALA A 145 -20.60 -17.77 -2.74
CA ALA A 145 -21.90 -18.40 -2.92
C ALA A 145 -21.97 -19.20 -4.24
N ASP A 146 -21.45 -18.65 -5.33
CA ASP A 146 -21.41 -19.31 -6.64
C ASP A 146 -20.57 -20.59 -6.59
N ALA A 147 -19.43 -20.59 -5.87
CA ALA A 147 -18.64 -21.80 -5.66
C ALA A 147 -19.44 -22.87 -4.89
N ILE A 148 -20.20 -22.48 -3.86
CA ILE A 148 -21.06 -23.41 -3.10
C ILE A 148 -22.19 -23.97 -3.99
N GLU A 149 -22.86 -23.11 -4.75
CA GLU A 149 -23.96 -23.51 -5.64
C GLU A 149 -23.47 -24.44 -6.76
N GLU A 150 -22.30 -24.18 -7.32
CA GLU A 150 -21.71 -25.05 -8.35
C GLU A 150 -21.25 -26.39 -7.78
N ALA A 151 -20.61 -26.39 -6.61
CA ALA A 151 -20.26 -27.61 -5.89
C ALA A 151 -21.53 -28.42 -5.55
N TRP A 152 -22.61 -27.75 -5.12
CA TRP A 152 -23.90 -28.40 -4.86
C TRP A 152 -24.50 -29.03 -6.12
N ARG A 153 -24.47 -28.31 -7.25
CA ARG A 153 -25.05 -28.77 -8.54
C ARG A 153 -24.30 -29.97 -9.12
N THR A 154 -22.99 -30.03 -8.90
CA THR A 154 -22.11 -31.10 -9.40
C THR A 154 -21.98 -32.28 -8.43
N ALA A 155 -22.68 -32.24 -7.29
CA ALA A 155 -22.58 -33.28 -6.27
C ALA A 155 -23.04 -34.65 -6.78
N ARG A 156 -22.20 -35.66 -6.54
CA ARG A 156 -22.38 -37.06 -6.98
C ARG A 156 -22.13 -38.04 -5.83
N PRO A 157 -22.60 -39.30 -5.91
CA PRO A 157 -22.38 -40.33 -4.89
C PRO A 157 -20.92 -40.39 -4.46
N ALA A 158 -20.70 -40.41 -3.14
CA ALA A 158 -19.35 -40.31 -2.60
C ALA A 158 -19.15 -41.04 -1.27
N ARG A 159 -17.93 -41.53 -1.08
CA ARG A 159 -17.36 -41.92 0.21
C ARG A 159 -16.18 -41.03 0.54
N ILE A 160 -15.82 -40.95 1.81
CA ILE A 160 -14.73 -40.08 2.27
C ILE A 160 -13.59 -40.88 2.87
N SER A 161 -12.40 -40.30 2.82
CA SER A 161 -11.23 -40.74 3.57
C SER A 161 -10.63 -39.54 4.30
N LEU A 162 -10.22 -39.77 5.55
CA LEU A 162 -9.48 -38.80 6.32
C LEU A 162 -8.10 -39.37 6.64
N GLN A 163 -7.06 -38.63 6.27
CA GLN A 163 -5.66 -38.98 6.52
C GLN A 163 -4.94 -37.83 7.23
N THR A 164 -3.83 -38.14 7.88
CA THR A 164 -2.98 -37.14 8.51
C THR A 164 -1.54 -37.51 8.24
N GLU A 165 -0.85 -36.65 7.48
CA GLU A 165 0.58 -36.76 7.23
C GLU A 165 1.37 -35.80 8.11
N ARG A 166 2.70 -35.95 8.14
CA ARG A 166 3.62 -35.03 8.81
C ARG A 166 4.55 -34.41 7.79
N LEU A 167 4.60 -33.09 7.75
CA LEU A 167 5.48 -32.31 6.89
C LEU A 167 6.37 -31.40 7.74
N TRP A 168 7.66 -31.71 7.74
CA TRP A 168 8.69 -30.99 8.49
C TRP A 168 9.59 -30.16 7.59
N GLY A 169 10.19 -29.10 8.12
CA GLY A 169 11.25 -28.35 7.46
C GLY A 169 10.81 -27.25 6.48
N VAL A 170 9.50 -27.07 6.29
CA VAL A 170 8.92 -26.01 5.45
C VAL A 170 8.33 -24.86 6.27
N SER A 171 8.17 -25.06 7.59
CA SER A 171 7.74 -24.05 8.55
C SER A 171 8.68 -23.99 9.76
N ARG A 172 8.70 -22.85 10.44
CA ARG A 172 9.45 -22.61 11.69
C ARG A 172 8.64 -21.77 12.67
N ASN A 173 8.80 -21.99 13.96
CA ASN A 173 8.18 -21.14 14.97
C ASN A 173 8.87 -19.77 15.01
N ARG A 174 8.11 -18.69 14.83
CA ARG A 174 8.59 -17.29 14.86
C ARG A 174 8.60 -16.67 16.27
N SER A 175 8.05 -17.39 17.24
CA SER A 175 7.88 -17.00 18.65
C SER A 175 8.28 -18.15 19.59
N LEU A 176 9.50 -18.67 19.40
CA LEU A 176 10.00 -19.85 20.12
C LEU A 176 10.07 -19.66 21.65
N ALA A 177 10.37 -18.44 22.12
CA ALA A 177 10.40 -18.16 23.56
C ALA A 177 9.00 -18.32 24.19
N PRO A 178 7.93 -17.68 23.67
CA PRO A 178 6.53 -17.99 24.02
C PRO A 178 6.19 -19.47 24.00
N PHE A 179 6.53 -20.17 22.92
CA PHE A 179 6.24 -21.59 22.78
C PHE A 179 6.82 -22.42 23.94
N ARG A 180 8.06 -22.14 24.35
CA ARG A 180 8.78 -22.90 25.39
C ARG A 180 8.19 -22.75 26.79
N GLU A 181 7.44 -21.68 27.05
CA GLU A 181 6.79 -21.47 28.36
C GLU A 181 5.49 -22.27 28.51
N ASN A 182 5.00 -22.89 27.43
CA ASN A 182 3.85 -23.79 27.51
C ASN A 182 4.20 -25.07 28.28
N PRO A 183 3.32 -25.54 29.20
CA PRO A 183 3.46 -26.87 29.80
C PRO A 183 3.58 -27.99 28.75
N GLU A 184 2.90 -27.83 27.62
CA GLU A 184 2.92 -28.72 26.47
C GLU A 184 4.31 -28.87 25.84
N ALA A 185 5.17 -27.86 25.95
CA ALA A 185 6.48 -27.85 25.30
C ALA A 185 7.39 -28.99 25.78
N ALA A 186 7.23 -29.44 27.04
CA ALA A 186 8.00 -30.55 27.61
C ALA A 186 7.70 -31.90 26.96
N HIS A 187 6.49 -32.07 26.43
CA HIS A 187 5.99 -33.32 25.83
C HIS A 187 5.77 -33.22 24.32
N TRP A 188 5.81 -32.00 23.76
CA TRP A 188 5.45 -31.69 22.37
C TRP A 188 6.05 -32.64 21.33
N ASN A 189 7.32 -32.98 21.51
CA ASN A 189 8.10 -33.78 20.57
C ASN A 189 8.25 -35.26 20.97
N SER A 190 7.82 -35.65 22.18
CA SER A 190 8.08 -36.97 22.77
C SER A 190 6.83 -37.81 23.04
N ASP A 191 5.65 -37.20 23.15
CA ASP A 191 4.39 -37.89 23.40
C ASP A 191 3.55 -37.99 22.11
N PRO A 192 3.17 -39.21 21.64
CA PRO A 192 2.34 -39.42 20.45
C PRO A 192 0.99 -38.70 20.45
N ALA A 193 0.48 -38.29 21.61
CA ALA A 193 -0.75 -37.51 21.70
C ALA A 193 -0.59 -36.07 21.14
N PHE A 194 0.65 -35.58 21.05
CA PHE A 194 0.96 -34.21 20.65
C PHE A 194 1.18 -34.07 19.14
N PRO A 195 0.78 -32.92 18.55
CA PRO A 195 0.98 -32.64 17.14
C PRO A 195 2.44 -32.72 16.72
N GLY A 196 3.37 -32.24 17.55
CA GLY A 196 4.81 -32.24 17.27
C GLY A 196 5.54 -33.56 17.46
N TYR A 197 4.84 -34.66 17.79
CA TYR A 197 5.51 -35.94 18.07
C TYR A 197 6.47 -36.36 16.95
N ARG A 198 7.68 -36.75 17.34
CA ARG A 198 8.76 -37.16 16.45
C ARG A 198 8.76 -38.68 16.29
N ASP A 199 8.40 -39.14 15.10
CA ASP A 199 8.43 -40.55 14.71
C ASP A 199 9.72 -40.93 13.94
N GLY A 200 10.67 -39.99 13.81
CA GLY A 200 11.92 -40.16 13.08
C GLY A 200 11.85 -39.68 11.63
N SER A 201 10.68 -39.26 11.14
CA SER A 201 10.51 -38.70 9.78
C SER A 201 11.05 -37.27 9.62
N GLU A 202 11.30 -36.57 10.72
CA GLU A 202 11.63 -35.15 10.70
C GLU A 202 13.05 -34.86 10.18
N GLY A 203 14.01 -35.78 10.36
CA GLY A 203 15.42 -35.54 10.06
C GLY A 203 16.06 -34.48 10.97
N PRO A 204 17.26 -33.97 10.64
CA PRO A 204 17.91 -32.91 11.42
C PRO A 204 17.11 -31.60 11.30
N ARG A 205 16.68 -31.05 12.44
CA ARG A 205 15.86 -29.83 12.52
C ARG A 205 16.32 -28.89 13.64
N SER A 206 16.15 -27.59 13.42
CA SER A 206 16.33 -26.56 14.44
C SER A 206 15.23 -26.61 15.50
N ALA A 207 15.44 -25.95 16.64
CA ALA A 207 14.45 -25.88 17.71
C ALA A 207 13.15 -25.21 17.25
N GLU A 208 13.25 -24.18 16.40
CA GLU A 208 12.12 -23.46 15.81
C GLU A 208 11.33 -24.38 14.87
N GLN A 209 12.00 -25.19 14.04
CA GLN A 209 11.34 -26.15 13.15
C GLN A 209 10.73 -27.35 13.88
N LEU A 210 11.12 -27.59 15.14
CA LEU A 210 10.53 -28.61 16.02
C LEU A 210 9.43 -28.05 16.94
N ALA A 211 9.19 -26.73 16.90
CA ALA A 211 8.19 -26.03 17.69
C ALA A 211 6.95 -25.64 16.86
N VAL A 212 6.59 -26.45 15.87
CA VAL A 212 5.45 -26.23 14.97
C VAL A 212 4.48 -27.42 15.00
N ASP A 213 3.28 -27.25 14.44
CA ASP A 213 2.39 -28.37 14.10
C ASP A 213 2.71 -28.87 12.67
N PRO A 214 3.35 -30.03 12.51
CA PRO A 214 3.73 -30.57 11.21
C PRO A 214 2.57 -31.25 10.48
N ARG A 215 1.40 -31.40 11.11
CA ARG A 215 0.33 -32.24 10.57
C ARG A 215 -0.29 -31.59 9.32
N VAL A 216 -0.38 -32.37 8.24
CA VAL A 216 -1.22 -32.09 7.09
C VAL A 216 -2.45 -32.99 7.19
N VAL A 217 -3.59 -32.42 7.54
CA VAL A 217 -4.86 -33.16 7.67
C VAL A 217 -5.58 -33.11 6.34
N ILE A 218 -5.97 -34.27 5.79
CA ILE A 218 -6.43 -34.42 4.41
C ILE A 218 -7.76 -35.16 4.40
N LEU A 219 -8.83 -34.47 4.04
CA LEU A 219 -10.16 -35.04 3.79
C LEU A 219 -10.39 -35.13 2.28
N SER A 220 -10.50 -36.34 1.75
CA SER A 220 -10.75 -36.57 0.32
C SER A 220 -12.05 -37.34 0.10
N ALA A 221 -12.80 -36.95 -0.93
CA ALA A 221 -14.02 -37.64 -1.35
C ALA A 221 -13.77 -38.44 -2.64
N TYR A 222 -14.36 -39.62 -2.73
CA TYR A 222 -14.17 -40.58 -3.81
C TYR A 222 -15.53 -41.05 -4.33
N ASP A 223 -15.65 -41.23 -5.65
CA ASP A 223 -16.82 -41.85 -6.26
C ASP A 223 -16.77 -43.39 -6.16
N ASP A 224 -17.81 -44.06 -6.65
CA ASP A 224 -17.93 -45.52 -6.59
C ASP A 224 -16.89 -46.24 -7.47
N GLU A 225 -16.30 -45.55 -8.45
CA GLU A 225 -15.18 -46.06 -9.25
C GLU A 225 -13.81 -45.84 -8.59
N GLY A 226 -13.78 -45.25 -7.39
CA GLY A 226 -12.56 -44.95 -6.64
C GLY A 226 -11.79 -43.74 -7.17
N ARG A 227 -12.39 -42.92 -8.04
CA ARG A 227 -11.80 -41.67 -8.53
C ARG A 227 -12.01 -40.56 -7.51
N ARG A 228 -11.03 -39.66 -7.37
CA ARG A 228 -11.13 -38.52 -6.45
C ARG A 228 -12.08 -37.48 -7.02
N ILE A 229 -13.02 -37.04 -6.19
CA ILE A 229 -13.94 -35.95 -6.50
C ILE A 229 -13.30 -34.61 -6.10
N GLY A 230 -12.73 -34.56 -4.90
CA GLY A 230 -12.09 -33.37 -4.37
C GLY A 230 -11.40 -33.62 -3.05
N THR A 231 -10.56 -32.65 -2.65
CA THR A 231 -9.76 -32.73 -1.42
C THR A 231 -9.83 -31.42 -0.64
N PHE A 232 -9.98 -31.52 0.67
CA PHE A 232 -9.79 -30.42 1.62
C PHE A 232 -8.62 -30.77 2.55
N ALA A 233 -7.59 -29.92 2.55
CA ALA A 233 -6.40 -30.11 3.35
C ALA A 233 -6.10 -28.89 4.23
N THR A 234 -5.50 -29.10 5.40
CA THR A 234 -5.04 -28.02 6.28
C THR A 234 -3.61 -28.23 6.76
N PHE A 235 -2.83 -27.16 6.86
CA PHE A 235 -1.44 -27.20 7.34
C PHE A 235 -1.09 -26.01 8.25
N GLY A 236 -0.23 -26.23 9.24
CA GLY A 236 0.18 -25.26 10.27
C GLY A 236 1.32 -24.34 9.84
N CYS A 237 1.14 -23.58 8.77
CA CYS A 237 2.13 -22.61 8.27
C CYS A 237 1.45 -21.33 7.80
N HIS A 238 2.00 -20.18 8.14
CA HIS A 238 1.48 -18.88 7.73
C HIS A 238 1.65 -18.68 6.22
N ASN A 239 0.67 -18.05 5.56
CA ASN A 239 0.66 -17.90 4.10
C ASN A 239 1.30 -16.57 3.65
N THR A 240 2.57 -16.43 4.04
CA THR A 240 3.40 -15.22 3.88
C THR A 240 4.73 -15.49 3.19
N ALA A 241 4.80 -16.52 2.33
CA ALA A 241 6.06 -16.86 1.68
C ALA A 241 6.46 -15.80 0.63
N LEU A 242 5.51 -15.08 0.04
CA LEU A 242 5.76 -14.02 -0.95
C LEU A 242 6.33 -12.72 -0.35
N GLY A 243 6.01 -12.42 0.91
CA GLY A 243 6.53 -11.26 1.62
C GLY A 243 5.88 -9.91 1.26
N VAL A 244 6.29 -8.89 2.01
CA VAL A 244 5.75 -7.52 1.92
C VAL A 244 6.04 -6.81 0.60
N ASP A 245 7.05 -7.28 -0.14
CA ASP A 245 7.48 -6.65 -1.38
C ASP A 245 6.65 -7.02 -2.61
N GLN A 246 5.75 -7.98 -2.46
CA GLN A 246 4.87 -8.43 -3.53
C GLN A 246 4.02 -7.28 -4.09
N LYS A 247 3.89 -7.25 -5.42
CA LYS A 247 3.16 -6.19 -6.16
C LYS A 247 1.84 -6.67 -6.76
N TYR A 248 1.66 -7.97 -6.81
CA TYR A 248 0.55 -8.62 -7.50
C TYR A 248 -0.29 -9.43 -6.54
N TYR A 249 -1.59 -9.49 -6.82
CA TYR A 249 -2.45 -10.43 -6.12
C TYR A 249 -1.99 -11.86 -6.38
N ALA A 250 -1.83 -12.64 -5.31
CA ALA A 250 -1.40 -14.02 -5.41
C ALA A 250 -1.97 -14.88 -4.27
N PRO A 251 -2.26 -16.16 -4.53
CA PRO A 251 -2.78 -17.05 -3.50
C PRO A 251 -1.66 -17.61 -2.60
N ASP A 252 -0.41 -17.16 -2.81
CA ASP A 252 0.80 -17.58 -2.09
C ASP A 252 0.95 -19.12 -2.14
N TRP A 253 1.61 -19.76 -1.17
CA TRP A 253 1.96 -21.19 -1.26
C TRP A 253 0.71 -22.10 -1.23
N THR A 254 -0.40 -21.69 -0.60
CA THR A 254 -1.63 -22.51 -0.56
C THR A 254 -2.23 -22.70 -1.94
N GLY A 255 -2.29 -21.63 -2.75
CA GLY A 255 -2.80 -21.72 -4.12
C GLY A 255 -1.86 -22.51 -5.02
N ILE A 256 -0.55 -22.36 -4.84
CA ILE A 256 0.44 -23.18 -5.56
C ILE A 256 0.24 -24.67 -5.22
N ALA A 257 0.08 -25.00 -3.94
CA ALA A 257 -0.15 -26.37 -3.50
C ALA A 257 -1.44 -26.93 -4.12
N ALA A 258 -2.54 -26.19 -4.06
CA ALA A 258 -3.81 -26.59 -4.67
C ALA A 258 -3.65 -26.88 -6.18
N SER A 259 -3.07 -25.93 -6.93
CA SER A 259 -2.88 -26.09 -8.38
C SER A 259 -1.96 -27.25 -8.75
N LEU A 260 -0.92 -27.54 -7.96
CA LEU A 260 -0.04 -28.69 -8.20
C LEU A 260 -0.74 -30.03 -7.94
N VAL A 261 -1.61 -30.11 -6.93
CA VAL A 261 -2.43 -31.31 -6.70
C VAL A 261 -3.48 -31.48 -7.80
N GLU A 262 -4.10 -30.38 -8.24
CA GLU A 262 -5.10 -30.35 -9.32
C GLU A 262 -4.54 -30.79 -10.69
N GLN A 263 -3.22 -30.67 -10.90
CA GLN A 263 -2.53 -31.16 -12.10
C GLN A 263 -2.40 -32.70 -12.14
N ASP A 264 -2.55 -33.41 -11.02
CA ASP A 264 -2.57 -34.88 -11.00
C ASP A 264 -3.92 -35.42 -11.48
N VAL A 265 -4.02 -35.60 -12.80
CA VAL A 265 -5.23 -36.13 -13.46
C VAL A 265 -5.37 -37.66 -13.38
N THR A 266 -4.42 -38.36 -12.76
CA THR A 266 -4.31 -39.84 -12.77
C THR A 266 -5.54 -40.53 -12.18
N HIS A 267 -6.29 -39.87 -11.30
CA HIS A 267 -7.51 -40.39 -10.68
C HIS A 267 -8.70 -39.40 -10.74
N GLY A 268 -8.78 -38.60 -11.80
CA GLY A 268 -9.78 -37.55 -12.00
C GLY A 268 -9.14 -36.15 -12.00
N ALA A 269 -9.91 -35.10 -12.28
CA ALA A 269 -9.49 -33.70 -12.14
C ALA A 269 -10.09 -33.08 -10.86
N PRO A 270 -9.58 -33.43 -9.66
CA PRO A 270 -10.17 -32.99 -8.40
C PRO A 270 -9.87 -31.53 -8.15
N ILE A 271 -10.83 -30.76 -7.62
CA ILE A 271 -10.55 -29.45 -7.02
C ILE A 271 -9.95 -29.66 -5.63
N THR A 272 -8.92 -28.88 -5.29
CA THR A 272 -8.20 -28.98 -4.02
C THR A 272 -8.31 -27.69 -3.22
N LEU A 273 -8.85 -27.79 -2.00
CA LEU A 273 -8.92 -26.73 -1.03
C LEU A 273 -7.75 -26.87 -0.06
N VAL A 274 -6.98 -25.81 0.15
CA VAL A 274 -5.88 -25.77 1.12
C VAL A 274 -6.11 -24.63 2.09
N GLY A 275 -6.36 -24.96 3.36
CA GLY A 275 -6.55 -24.02 4.46
C GLY A 275 -5.43 -24.11 5.50
N LEU A 276 -5.55 -23.30 6.56
CA LEU A 276 -4.56 -23.26 7.64
C LEU A 276 -5.16 -23.79 8.95
N SER A 277 -4.31 -24.44 9.74
CA SER A 277 -4.64 -24.90 11.10
C SER A 277 -4.07 -23.92 12.16
N GLY A 278 -3.35 -24.42 13.16
CA GLY A 278 -2.65 -23.64 14.20
C GLY A 278 -1.40 -22.94 13.69
N ALA A 279 -1.57 -21.97 12.78
CA ALA A 279 -0.47 -21.31 12.06
C ALA A 279 -0.10 -19.91 12.62
N GLY A 280 -0.63 -19.51 13.79
CA GLY A 280 -0.45 -18.16 14.33
C GLY A 280 1.00 -17.81 14.69
N ASP A 281 1.84 -18.79 14.97
CA ASP A 281 3.25 -18.61 15.35
C ASP A 281 4.22 -19.38 14.44
N ALA A 282 3.78 -19.85 13.27
CA ALA A 282 4.59 -20.67 12.36
C ALA A 282 4.78 -20.01 10.99
N SER A 283 6.00 -19.59 10.65
CA SER A 283 6.34 -18.93 9.39
C SER A 283 6.92 -19.89 8.34
N PRO A 284 6.77 -19.62 7.04
CA PRO A 284 7.44 -20.39 6.00
C PRO A 284 8.96 -20.22 6.08
N THR A 285 9.70 -21.31 5.92
CA THR A 285 11.17 -21.31 5.99
C THR A 285 11.79 -21.93 4.74
N PRO A 286 12.89 -21.37 4.20
CA PRO A 286 13.59 -21.97 3.07
C PRO A 286 14.36 -23.23 3.48
N PRO A 287 14.72 -24.10 2.51
CA PRO A 287 15.57 -25.25 2.76
C PRO A 287 16.91 -24.86 3.38
N GLY A 288 17.38 -25.62 4.38
CA GLY A 288 18.73 -25.49 4.94
C GLY A 288 18.98 -24.27 5.85
N ASP A 289 17.92 -23.58 6.31
CA ASP A 289 18.07 -22.46 7.26
C ASP A 289 17.96 -22.96 8.71
N ASP A 290 19.10 -23.19 9.36
CA ASP A 290 19.26 -23.60 10.76
C ASP A 290 19.70 -22.40 11.64
N ALA A 291 18.69 -21.65 12.07
CA ALA A 291 18.65 -20.75 13.23
C ALA A 291 19.95 -20.10 13.74
N SER A 292 20.17 -18.85 13.35
CA SER A 292 20.72 -17.83 14.26
C SER A 292 20.32 -16.40 13.90
N HIS A 293 20.09 -16.10 12.61
CA HIS A 293 19.64 -14.78 12.16
C HIS A 293 18.69 -14.89 10.94
N TYR A 294 17.42 -15.25 11.16
CA TYR A 294 16.41 -15.19 10.09
C TYR A 294 16.21 -13.73 9.68
N LYS A 295 16.65 -13.38 8.46
CA LYS A 295 16.49 -12.05 7.86
C LYS A 295 15.17 -12.01 7.06
N GLY A 296 14.04 -12.32 7.69
CA GLY A 296 12.77 -12.68 7.05
C GLY A 296 12.44 -12.02 5.70
N PRO A 297 12.32 -10.68 5.64
CA PRO A 297 12.02 -9.97 4.39
C PRO A 297 13.01 -10.21 3.24
N LYS A 298 14.26 -10.60 3.53
CA LYS A 298 15.31 -10.86 2.53
C LYS A 298 15.26 -12.27 1.93
N LYS A 299 14.44 -13.18 2.49
CA LYS A 299 14.32 -14.57 2.03
C LYS A 299 12.90 -14.94 1.55
N GLN A 300 11.92 -14.06 1.73
CA GLN A 300 10.59 -14.19 1.12
C GLN A 300 10.65 -13.92 -0.39
N GLY A 301 9.73 -14.53 -1.13
CA GLY A 301 9.59 -14.39 -2.58
C GLY A 301 8.91 -15.60 -3.23
N VAL A 302 8.81 -15.55 -4.55
CA VAL A 302 8.13 -16.57 -5.36
C VAL A 302 8.77 -17.96 -5.18
N ASP A 303 10.09 -18.04 -5.03
CA ASP A 303 10.79 -19.32 -4.89
C ASP A 303 10.46 -20.01 -3.56
N LEU A 304 10.36 -19.26 -2.46
CA LEU A 304 9.92 -19.80 -1.17
C LEU A 304 8.47 -20.27 -1.26
N ALA A 305 7.58 -19.48 -1.87
CA ALA A 305 6.18 -19.86 -2.04
C ALA A 305 6.02 -21.13 -2.89
N ARG A 306 6.80 -21.25 -3.97
CA ARG A 306 6.86 -22.46 -4.80
C ARG A 306 7.39 -23.67 -4.05
N PHE A 307 8.46 -23.50 -3.28
CA PHE A 307 9.03 -24.57 -2.48
C PHE A 307 8.01 -25.11 -1.47
N VAL A 308 7.47 -24.24 -0.61
CA VAL A 308 6.49 -24.65 0.40
C VAL A 308 5.25 -25.27 -0.24
N GLY A 309 4.74 -24.65 -1.31
CA GLY A 309 3.57 -25.16 -2.04
C GLY A 309 3.81 -26.53 -2.66
N ALA A 310 4.99 -26.76 -3.25
CA ALA A 310 5.36 -28.04 -3.84
C ALA A 310 5.53 -29.15 -2.79
N GLU A 311 6.11 -28.85 -1.62
CA GLU A 311 6.23 -29.82 -0.53
C GLU A 311 4.86 -30.22 0.03
N VAL A 312 3.97 -29.25 0.27
CA VAL A 312 2.59 -29.53 0.71
C VAL A 312 1.84 -30.35 -0.33
N ALA A 313 1.93 -29.99 -1.61
CA ALA A 313 1.30 -30.75 -2.70
C ALA A 313 1.84 -32.19 -2.75
N ARG A 314 3.17 -32.37 -2.62
CA ARG A 314 3.78 -33.71 -2.61
C ARG A 314 3.28 -34.54 -1.44
N THR A 315 3.13 -33.96 -0.26
CA THR A 315 2.56 -34.65 0.91
C THR A 315 1.12 -35.10 0.65
N ILE A 316 0.29 -34.23 0.06
CA ILE A 316 -1.10 -34.57 -0.30
C ILE A 316 -1.13 -35.71 -1.33
N LEU A 317 -0.34 -35.60 -2.41
CA LEU A 317 -0.27 -36.60 -3.47
C LEU A 317 0.28 -37.95 -2.96
N ALA A 318 1.27 -37.93 -2.06
CA ALA A 318 1.80 -39.13 -1.44
C ALA A 318 0.74 -39.84 -0.57
N SER A 319 -0.09 -39.08 0.13
CA SER A 319 -1.25 -39.62 0.84
C SER A 319 -2.26 -40.27 -0.11
N HIS A 320 -2.51 -39.63 -1.26
CA HIS A 320 -3.41 -40.15 -2.30
C HIS A 320 -2.91 -41.39 -3.03
N ALA A 321 -1.59 -41.60 -3.08
CA ALA A 321 -0.99 -42.78 -3.71
C ALA A 321 -1.20 -44.07 -2.90
N ARG A 322 -1.58 -43.97 -1.62
CA ARG A 322 -1.87 -45.13 -0.76
C ARG A 322 -3.38 -45.46 -0.81
N PRO A 323 -3.77 -46.75 -0.78
CA PRO A 323 -5.17 -47.14 -0.77
C PRO A 323 -5.94 -46.44 0.38
N PRO A 324 -6.97 -45.63 0.08
CA PRO A 324 -7.70 -44.89 1.10
C PRO A 324 -8.58 -45.82 1.92
N ARG A 325 -8.64 -45.60 3.24
CA ARG A 325 -9.70 -46.17 4.08
C ARG A 325 -10.97 -45.36 3.85
N LEU A 326 -11.87 -45.87 3.00
CA LEU A 326 -13.14 -45.23 2.69
C LEU A 326 -14.20 -45.54 3.75
N VAL A 327 -14.88 -44.50 4.22
CA VAL A 327 -16.01 -44.59 5.14
C VAL A 327 -17.24 -43.86 4.57
N PRO A 328 -18.47 -44.25 4.96
CA PRO A 328 -19.67 -43.49 4.60
C PRO A 328 -19.58 -42.05 5.13
N ILE A 329 -20.23 -41.12 4.41
CA ILE A 329 -20.36 -39.74 4.87
C ILE A 329 -21.38 -39.73 6.02
N SER A 330 -20.96 -39.21 7.18
CA SER A 330 -21.83 -38.97 8.34
C SER A 330 -21.51 -37.59 8.88
N LEU A 331 -22.52 -36.73 9.00
CA LEU A 331 -22.33 -35.32 9.32
C LEU A 331 -23.12 -34.93 10.56
N GLN A 332 -22.49 -34.16 11.44
CA GLN A 332 -23.17 -33.40 12.48
C GLN A 332 -22.54 -32.00 12.53
N SER A 333 -23.37 -30.97 12.56
CA SER A 333 -22.91 -29.58 12.67
C SER A 333 -23.53 -28.92 13.88
N TRP A 334 -22.72 -28.13 14.58
CA TRP A 334 -23.14 -27.22 15.62
C TRP A 334 -22.66 -25.82 15.28
N PHE A 335 -23.50 -24.83 15.55
CA PHE A 335 -23.24 -23.44 15.26
C PHE A 335 -23.61 -22.57 16.46
N GLU A 336 -22.74 -21.62 16.79
CA GLU A 336 -22.99 -20.61 17.80
C GLU A 336 -22.47 -19.25 17.32
N GLU A 337 -23.23 -18.21 17.63
CA GLU A 337 -22.79 -16.83 17.55
C GLU A 337 -22.14 -16.44 18.90
N TRP A 338 -20.81 -16.35 18.93
CA TRP A 338 -20.07 -16.00 20.13
C TRP A 338 -19.89 -14.50 20.28
N VAL A 339 -20.57 -13.92 21.27
CA VAL A 339 -20.28 -12.57 21.78
C VAL A 339 -19.20 -12.62 22.89
N PRO A 340 -18.00 -12.07 22.67
CA PRO A 340 -16.93 -12.03 23.68
C PRO A 340 -17.16 -10.87 24.67
N ALA A 341 -18.07 -11.07 25.63
CA ALA A 341 -18.41 -10.05 26.61
C ALA A 341 -17.35 -9.92 27.73
N PRO A 342 -16.93 -8.70 28.12
CA PRO A 342 -16.00 -8.50 29.24
C PRO A 342 -16.53 -9.07 30.55
N GLY A 343 -15.67 -9.74 31.32
CA GLY A 343 -16.03 -10.35 32.61
C GLY A 343 -16.83 -11.65 32.48
N SER A 344 -17.14 -12.11 31.27
CA SER A 344 -17.84 -13.37 31.06
C SER A 344 -16.90 -14.56 31.22
N ASP A 345 -17.34 -15.53 32.04
CA ASP A 345 -16.80 -16.88 32.11
C ASP A 345 -17.73 -17.82 31.32
N VAL A 346 -17.22 -18.97 30.87
CA VAL A 346 -18.08 -20.03 30.38
C VAL A 346 -18.87 -20.61 31.56
N ALA A 347 -20.21 -20.60 31.47
CA ALA A 347 -21.06 -21.12 32.54
C ALA A 347 -20.66 -22.55 32.95
N GLY A 348 -20.41 -22.76 34.24
CA GLY A 348 -19.93 -24.03 34.80
C GLY A 348 -18.42 -24.26 34.73
N LEU A 349 -17.64 -23.32 34.17
CA LEU A 349 -16.18 -23.39 34.04
C LEU A 349 -15.54 -22.06 34.50
N PRO A 350 -15.51 -21.81 35.83
CA PRO A 350 -14.93 -20.60 36.39
C PRO A 350 -13.43 -20.52 36.08
N GLY A 351 -12.93 -19.31 35.79
CA GLY A 351 -11.51 -19.08 35.46
C GLY A 351 -11.24 -18.93 33.96
N THR A 352 -12.28 -18.82 33.12
CA THR A 352 -12.18 -18.57 31.67
C THR A 352 -12.54 -17.11 31.33
N ARG A 353 -12.22 -16.19 32.24
CA ARG A 353 -12.73 -14.83 32.23
C ARG A 353 -12.14 -13.99 31.10
N LEU A 354 -13.00 -13.51 30.20
CA LEU A 354 -12.62 -12.57 29.15
C LEU A 354 -12.47 -11.14 29.68
N ALA A 355 -11.67 -10.33 28.99
CA ALA A 355 -11.62 -8.89 29.21
C ALA A 355 -12.14 -8.12 27.98
N LYS A 356 -12.39 -6.82 28.19
CA LYS A 356 -12.60 -5.89 27.08
C LYS A 356 -11.40 -5.96 26.14
N TRP A 357 -11.68 -5.97 24.84
CA TRP A 357 -10.65 -6.11 23.81
C TRP A 357 -9.56 -5.04 23.95
N GLU A 358 -8.31 -5.44 23.80
CA GLU A 358 -7.14 -4.55 23.89
C GLU A 358 -6.01 -5.03 22.99
N LEU A 359 -5.35 -4.10 22.31
CA LEU A 359 -4.21 -4.36 21.43
C LEU A 359 -2.92 -3.93 22.13
N GLY A 360 -1.93 -4.80 22.19
CA GLY A 360 -0.67 -4.52 22.87
C GLY A 360 0.33 -3.75 21.99
N ALA A 361 1.27 -3.01 22.60
CA ALA A 361 2.35 -2.30 21.90
C ALA A 361 3.22 -3.19 21.00
N PRO A 362 3.57 -4.44 21.39
CA PRO A 362 4.27 -5.35 20.49
C PRO A 362 3.48 -5.71 19.23
N ALA A 363 2.15 -5.55 19.19
CA ALA A 363 1.38 -5.74 17.97
C ALA A 363 1.73 -4.69 16.89
N LEU A 364 2.14 -3.48 17.30
CA LEU A 364 2.57 -2.45 16.36
C LEU A 364 3.93 -2.74 15.72
N ALA A 365 4.73 -3.63 16.31
CA ALA A 365 6.04 -4.01 15.80
C ALA A 365 5.97 -4.93 14.56
N GLY A 366 4.83 -5.60 14.32
CA GLY A 366 4.73 -6.68 13.35
C GLY A 366 5.50 -7.94 13.78
N ALA A 367 5.20 -9.08 13.16
CA ALA A 367 5.93 -10.34 13.36
C ALA A 367 7.26 -10.38 12.56
N GLU A 368 8.08 -11.42 12.74
CA GLU A 368 9.35 -11.60 12.02
C GLU A 368 9.22 -11.55 10.48
N ASP A 369 8.06 -11.95 9.94
CA ASP A 369 7.75 -12.01 8.50
C ASP A 369 7.39 -10.66 7.87
N GLY A 370 7.27 -9.61 8.68
CA GLY A 370 6.73 -8.32 8.25
C GLY A 370 6.87 -7.23 9.31
N ARG A 371 8.08 -7.07 9.87
CA ARG A 371 8.37 -6.05 10.90
C ARG A 371 8.01 -4.64 10.40
N SER A 372 7.36 -3.87 11.26
CA SER A 372 6.99 -2.48 10.97
C SER A 372 8.18 -1.52 11.17
N LEU A 373 8.04 -0.30 10.66
CA LEU A 373 8.99 0.79 10.89
C LEU A 373 9.07 1.24 12.37
N LEU A 374 8.17 0.80 13.23
CA LEU A 374 8.15 1.14 14.65
C LEU A 374 9.00 0.18 15.51
N TYR A 375 9.38 -0.98 14.95
CA TYR A 375 10.20 -1.97 15.63
C TYR A 375 11.60 -1.44 16.02
N PRO A 376 12.32 -0.66 15.19
CA PRO A 376 13.55 -0.01 15.61
C PRO A 376 13.25 1.19 16.54
N GLY A 377 13.29 0.95 17.85
CA GLY A 377 13.41 2.02 18.86
C GLY A 377 12.12 2.51 19.54
N LEU A 378 10.92 2.16 19.06
CA LEU A 378 9.65 2.58 19.71
C LEU A 378 8.89 1.43 20.38
N VAL A 379 8.80 0.27 19.71
CA VAL A 379 8.14 -0.93 20.24
C VAL A 379 9.03 -2.15 20.06
N ARG A 380 9.07 -3.04 21.06
CA ARG A 380 9.85 -4.29 21.03
C ARG A 380 9.00 -5.47 21.46
N GLU A 381 9.38 -6.66 21.02
CA GLU A 381 8.77 -7.87 21.58
C GLU A 381 9.02 -7.95 23.09
N GLY A 382 8.04 -8.52 23.78
CA GLY A 382 8.14 -8.71 25.22
C GLY A 382 7.85 -7.46 26.05
N MET A 383 7.38 -6.35 25.47
CA MET A 383 6.96 -5.20 26.27
C MET A 383 5.78 -5.57 27.17
N ARG A 384 5.96 -5.34 28.47
CA ARG A 384 5.01 -5.64 29.54
C ARG A 384 4.92 -4.45 30.48
N GLY A 385 3.78 -4.28 31.14
CA GLY A 385 3.56 -3.15 32.04
C GLY A 385 2.43 -3.37 33.04
N GLY A 386 2.36 -2.44 34.01
CA GLY A 386 1.46 -2.52 35.16
C GLY A 386 0.11 -1.81 34.99
N LYS A 387 -0.28 -1.40 33.77
CA LYS A 387 -1.58 -0.71 33.56
C LYS A 387 -2.76 -1.55 34.04
N PHE A 388 -2.69 -2.86 33.81
CA PHE A 388 -3.65 -3.81 34.36
C PHE A 388 -3.06 -4.40 35.64
N ALA A 389 -3.85 -4.55 36.68
CA ALA A 389 -3.38 -5.17 37.92
C ALA A 389 -3.08 -6.67 37.71
N PRO A 390 -2.11 -7.25 38.45
CA PRO A 390 -1.92 -8.70 38.48
C PRO A 390 -3.25 -9.43 38.75
N GLY A 391 -3.57 -10.42 37.92
CA GLY A 391 -4.85 -11.15 37.96
C GLY A 391 -5.94 -10.61 37.02
N HIS A 392 -5.79 -9.40 36.46
CA HIS A 392 -6.65 -8.93 35.38
C HIS A 392 -6.35 -9.71 34.08
N PRO A 393 -7.35 -10.11 33.25
CA PRO A 393 -7.07 -10.93 32.06
C PRO A 393 -6.19 -10.26 30.99
N GLN A 394 -6.09 -8.92 30.98
CA GLN A 394 -5.16 -8.21 30.10
C GLN A 394 -3.75 -8.03 30.70
N PHE A 395 -3.49 -8.38 31.96
CA PHE A 395 -2.14 -8.28 32.50
C PHE A 395 -1.21 -9.32 31.85
N PRO A 396 0.02 -8.98 31.42
CA PRO A 396 0.76 -7.73 31.63
C PRO A 396 0.83 -6.83 30.38
N LYS A 397 -0.20 -6.85 29.53
CA LYS A 397 -0.23 -6.11 28.25
C LYS A 397 -0.06 -4.61 28.45
N VAL A 398 0.86 -4.03 27.68
CA VAL A 398 0.96 -2.57 27.49
C VAL A 398 0.10 -2.20 26.29
N PRO A 399 -0.96 -1.39 26.43
CA PRO A 399 -1.75 -0.95 25.29
C PRO A 399 -0.93 -0.24 24.22
N ALA A 400 -1.29 -0.48 22.95
CA ALA A 400 -0.49 -0.13 21.79
C ALA A 400 -0.03 1.34 21.70
N LEU A 401 -0.76 2.26 22.32
CA LEU A 401 -0.45 3.69 22.35
C LEU A 401 -0.79 4.31 23.73
N GLY A 402 -0.72 3.51 24.80
CA GLY A 402 -1.03 3.97 26.16
C GLY A 402 -2.48 4.50 26.33
N VAL A 403 -2.63 5.60 27.08
CA VAL A 403 -3.93 6.27 27.33
C VAL A 403 -4.43 7.00 26.07
N VAL A 404 -3.52 7.58 25.28
CA VAL A 404 -3.81 8.27 24.00
C VAL A 404 -4.40 7.29 22.98
N GLY A 405 -3.89 6.06 22.93
CA GLY A 405 -4.47 4.96 22.16
C GLY A 405 -5.88 4.57 22.56
N SER A 406 -6.18 4.60 23.86
CA SER A 406 -7.52 4.27 24.36
C SER A 406 -8.55 5.34 23.96
N LEU A 407 -8.11 6.59 23.80
CA LEU A 407 -8.92 7.71 23.33
C LEU A 407 -9.09 7.71 21.80
N LEU A 408 -8.01 7.45 21.04
CA LEU A 408 -8.03 7.28 19.58
C LEU A 408 -8.93 6.11 19.14
N LYS A 409 -8.96 5.01 19.91
CA LYS A 409 -9.93 3.92 19.70
C LYS A 409 -11.39 4.38 19.79
N GLY A 410 -11.68 5.33 20.68
CA GLY A 410 -13.01 5.94 20.84
C GLY A 410 -13.34 6.90 19.69
N LEU A 411 -12.41 7.79 19.33
CA LEU A 411 -12.59 8.79 18.27
C LEU A 411 -12.67 8.18 16.87
N ALA A 412 -11.85 7.16 16.57
CA ALA A 412 -11.90 6.42 15.31
C ALA A 412 -12.94 5.27 15.32
N ASN A 413 -13.76 5.17 16.37
CA ASN A 413 -14.76 4.11 16.58
C ASN A 413 -14.24 2.70 16.21
N LEU A 414 -12.99 2.40 16.58
CA LEU A 414 -12.36 1.12 16.29
C LEU A 414 -13.04 0.07 17.16
N LYS A 415 -13.74 -0.86 16.52
CA LYS A 415 -14.43 -1.95 17.19
C LYS A 415 -14.17 -3.23 16.41
N PRO A 416 -13.71 -4.32 17.06
CA PRO A 416 -13.74 -5.63 16.44
C PRO A 416 -15.19 -6.03 16.15
N SER A 417 -15.37 -7.08 15.36
CA SER A 417 -16.70 -7.68 15.20
C SER A 417 -17.31 -7.98 16.58
N PRO A 418 -18.57 -7.59 16.82
CA PRO A 418 -19.21 -7.74 18.14
C PRO A 418 -19.54 -9.20 18.46
N CYS A 419 -19.54 -10.07 17.46
CA CYS A 419 -19.89 -11.47 17.57
C CYS A 419 -19.19 -12.30 16.49
N HIS A 420 -18.80 -13.53 16.80
CA HIS A 420 -18.05 -14.40 15.89
C HIS A 420 -18.82 -15.70 15.60
N ALA A 421 -18.82 -16.11 14.35
CA ALA A 421 -19.39 -17.38 13.90
C ALA A 421 -18.49 -18.55 14.32
N LEU A 422 -18.99 -19.43 15.19
CA LEU A 422 -18.30 -20.64 15.63
C LEU A 422 -19.01 -21.88 15.11
N HIS A 423 -18.23 -22.82 14.57
CA HIS A 423 -18.70 -24.10 14.09
C HIS A 423 -17.91 -25.21 14.74
N VAL A 424 -18.61 -26.28 15.09
CA VAL A 424 -18.02 -27.60 15.21
C VAL A 424 -18.70 -28.48 14.17
N VAL A 425 -17.93 -29.11 13.30
CA VAL A 425 -18.42 -30.04 12.29
C VAL A 425 -17.78 -31.39 12.53
N ARG A 426 -18.60 -32.37 12.87
CA ARG A 426 -18.18 -33.75 12.93
C ARG A 426 -18.40 -34.40 11.57
N VAL A 427 -17.32 -34.94 11.01
CA VAL A 427 -17.29 -35.73 9.79
C VAL A 427 -16.80 -37.13 10.18
N ALA A 428 -17.70 -38.11 10.12
CA ALA A 428 -17.47 -39.46 10.68
C ALA A 428 -17.02 -39.42 12.16
N ASP A 429 -15.81 -39.87 12.48
CA ASP A 429 -15.21 -39.87 13.82
C ASP A 429 -14.20 -38.73 14.04
N HIS A 430 -14.17 -37.73 13.16
CA HIS A 430 -13.32 -36.55 13.29
C HIS A 430 -14.15 -35.27 13.50
N ALA A 431 -13.64 -34.33 14.30
CA ALA A 431 -14.26 -33.01 14.47
C ALA A 431 -13.35 -31.88 13.95
N PHE A 432 -13.89 -31.06 13.06
CA PHE A 432 -13.34 -29.76 12.70
C PHE A 432 -13.96 -28.67 13.57
N ALA A 433 -13.15 -27.73 14.07
CA ALA A 433 -13.66 -26.59 14.83
C ALA A 433 -13.07 -25.28 14.33
N THR A 434 -13.91 -24.28 14.13
CA THR A 434 -13.47 -22.97 13.63
C THR A 434 -12.91 -22.10 14.75
N VAL A 435 -11.86 -21.36 14.42
CA VAL A 435 -11.31 -20.29 15.26
C VAL A 435 -11.37 -18.99 14.47
N PRO A 436 -12.03 -17.95 15.01
CA PRO A 436 -12.21 -16.66 14.31
C PRO A 436 -10.95 -15.80 14.43
N GLY A 437 -9.81 -16.30 13.96
CA GLY A 437 -8.51 -15.67 14.12
C GLY A 437 -7.35 -16.64 13.98
N GLU A 438 -6.23 -16.31 14.60
CA GLU A 438 -4.94 -16.96 14.39
C GLU A 438 -4.50 -17.73 15.65
N PRO A 439 -4.87 -19.02 15.79
CA PRO A 439 -4.38 -19.83 16.90
C PRO A 439 -2.91 -20.22 16.72
N THR A 440 -2.12 -20.09 17.78
CA THR A 440 -0.78 -20.70 17.84
C THR A 440 -0.87 -22.22 17.83
N ALA A 441 0.24 -22.90 17.55
CA ALA A 441 0.28 -24.36 17.54
C ALA A 441 -0.21 -24.97 18.87
N CYS A 442 0.23 -24.44 20.01
CA CYS A 442 -0.23 -24.91 21.32
C CYS A 442 -1.68 -24.53 21.60
N ALA A 443 -2.15 -23.34 21.20
CA ALA A 443 -3.55 -22.96 21.35
C ALA A 443 -4.49 -23.87 20.56
N ALA A 444 -4.15 -24.18 19.30
CA ALA A 444 -4.89 -25.11 18.48
C ALA A 444 -4.96 -26.50 19.14
N PHE A 445 -3.82 -26.99 19.66
CA PHE A 445 -3.77 -28.27 20.37
C PHE A 445 -4.66 -28.30 21.63
N GLN A 446 -4.75 -27.21 22.40
CA GLN A 446 -5.64 -27.13 23.57
C GLN A 446 -7.12 -27.24 23.17
N ILE A 447 -7.52 -26.58 22.08
CA ILE A 447 -8.89 -26.69 21.53
C ILE A 447 -9.15 -28.11 21.04
N GLU A 448 -8.25 -28.70 20.25
CA GLU A 448 -8.38 -30.07 19.78
C GLU A 448 -8.49 -31.07 20.93
N SER A 449 -7.67 -30.91 21.98
CA SER A 449 -7.69 -31.77 23.16
C SER A 449 -9.00 -31.67 23.94
N ALA A 450 -9.60 -30.47 24.00
CA ALA A 450 -10.91 -30.29 24.62
C ALA A 450 -12.02 -31.03 23.83
N LEU A 451 -11.94 -31.03 22.50
CA LEU A 451 -12.90 -31.70 21.61
C LEU A 451 -12.72 -33.22 21.58
N ARG A 452 -11.49 -33.73 21.56
CA ARG A 452 -11.21 -35.19 21.57
C ARG A 452 -11.75 -35.92 22.80
N ARG A 453 -12.06 -35.20 23.89
CA ARG A 453 -12.71 -35.76 25.09
C ARG A 453 -14.20 -36.04 24.88
N LEU A 454 -14.79 -35.66 23.75
CA LEU A 454 -16.19 -35.91 23.44
C LEU A 454 -16.40 -37.35 22.97
N PRO A 455 -17.51 -38.00 23.35
CA PRO A 455 -17.77 -39.39 22.98
C PRO A 455 -17.82 -39.63 21.46
N GLY A 456 -17.10 -40.65 21.00
CA GLY A 456 -17.13 -41.12 19.62
C GLY A 456 -16.25 -40.32 18.64
N LEU A 457 -15.45 -39.35 19.12
CA LEU A 457 -14.42 -38.71 18.31
C LEU A 457 -13.08 -39.44 18.50
N ALA A 458 -12.44 -39.81 17.39
CA ALA A 458 -11.09 -40.34 17.37
C ALA A 458 -10.05 -39.21 17.30
N THR A 459 -10.34 -38.17 16.53
CA THR A 459 -9.42 -37.05 16.26
C THR A 459 -10.18 -35.73 16.12
N ALA A 460 -9.47 -34.62 16.23
CA ALA A 460 -10.01 -33.29 16.03
C ALA A 460 -8.95 -32.37 15.44
N SER A 461 -9.39 -31.40 14.63
CA SER A 461 -8.55 -30.40 13.98
C SER A 461 -9.16 -29.01 14.06
N VAL A 462 -8.31 -28.02 14.32
CA VAL A 462 -8.70 -26.61 14.28
C VAL A 462 -8.58 -26.05 12.87
N LEU A 463 -9.59 -25.29 12.48
CA LEU A 463 -9.65 -24.48 11.27
C LEU A 463 -9.43 -23.02 11.67
N GLY A 464 -8.21 -22.52 11.49
CA GLY A 464 -7.89 -21.11 11.75
C GLY A 464 -8.50 -20.19 10.69
N TYR A 465 -8.55 -18.89 10.97
CA TYR A 465 -8.99 -17.86 10.01
C TYR A 465 -10.41 -18.09 9.47
N ALA A 466 -11.27 -18.72 10.29
CA ALA A 466 -12.55 -19.28 9.88
C ALA A 466 -13.73 -18.60 10.56
N GLY A 467 -14.82 -18.39 9.81
CA GLY A 467 -16.05 -17.73 10.25
C GLY A 467 -15.93 -16.20 10.38
N ASP A 468 -14.92 -15.72 11.10
CA ASP A 468 -14.65 -14.30 11.30
C ASP A 468 -13.15 -14.05 11.61
N PHE A 469 -12.76 -12.81 11.89
CA PHE A 469 -11.39 -12.47 12.26
C PHE A 469 -11.32 -11.57 13.51
N ALA A 470 -10.60 -12.04 14.53
CA ALA A 470 -10.45 -11.43 15.84
C ALA A 470 -9.01 -11.50 16.38
N GLY A 471 -8.03 -11.43 15.46
CA GLY A 471 -6.62 -11.36 15.80
C GLY A 471 -6.09 -12.71 16.26
N TYR A 472 -5.20 -12.71 17.25
CA TYR A 472 -4.49 -13.92 17.66
C TYR A 472 -5.16 -14.64 18.82
N PHE A 473 -4.95 -15.95 18.89
CA PHE A 473 -5.37 -16.81 19.98
C PHE A 473 -4.13 -17.54 20.51
N THR A 474 -3.62 -17.05 21.64
CA THR A 474 -2.45 -17.61 22.33
C THR A 474 -2.84 -18.33 23.61
N THR A 475 -2.02 -19.28 24.04
CA THR A 475 -2.16 -19.84 25.39
C THR A 475 -1.89 -18.76 26.44
N ARG A 476 -2.29 -19.01 27.69
CA ARG A 476 -1.95 -18.10 28.79
C ARG A 476 -0.44 -17.88 28.91
N ALA A 477 0.38 -18.93 28.77
CA ALA A 477 1.83 -18.84 28.90
C ALA A 477 2.44 -17.94 27.81
N GLU A 478 2.03 -18.13 26.56
CA GLU A 478 2.43 -17.31 25.42
C GLU A 478 1.98 -15.85 25.58
N PHE A 479 0.72 -15.65 26.00
CA PHE A 479 0.15 -14.32 26.24
C PHE A 479 0.99 -13.54 27.25
N LEU A 480 1.37 -14.15 28.38
CA LEU A 480 2.11 -13.46 29.43
C LEU A 480 3.47 -12.95 28.98
N LEU A 481 4.06 -13.53 27.92
CA LEU A 481 5.31 -13.04 27.38
C LEU A 481 5.17 -11.78 26.53
N GLN A 482 3.99 -11.50 25.96
CA GLN A 482 3.70 -10.34 25.11
C GLN A 482 4.68 -10.20 23.93
N HIS A 483 4.93 -11.31 23.22
CA HIS A 483 5.40 -11.25 21.82
C HIS A 483 4.25 -10.78 20.92
N TYR A 484 4.47 -10.67 19.60
CA TYR A 484 3.49 -10.14 18.66
C TYR A 484 2.11 -10.83 18.78
N GLU A 485 2.07 -12.16 18.86
CA GLU A 485 0.84 -12.95 18.97
C GLU A 485 0.12 -12.69 20.31
N GLY A 486 0.87 -12.67 21.41
CA GLY A 486 0.32 -12.41 22.75
C GLY A 486 -0.20 -10.97 22.90
N ALA A 487 0.47 -9.99 22.28
CA ALA A 487 0.02 -8.61 22.22
C ALA A 487 -1.23 -8.44 21.35
N SER A 488 -1.37 -9.27 20.31
CA SER A 488 -2.49 -9.27 19.37
C SER A 488 -3.65 -10.17 19.80
N THR A 489 -3.55 -10.84 20.95
CA THR A 489 -4.64 -11.62 21.54
C THR A 489 -5.64 -10.70 22.22
N LEU A 490 -6.75 -10.39 21.54
CA LEU A 490 -7.62 -9.26 21.89
C LEU A 490 -8.29 -9.39 23.26
N TYR A 491 -8.82 -10.56 23.61
CA TYR A 491 -9.71 -10.74 24.77
C TYR A 491 -9.00 -11.13 26.07
N GLY A 492 -7.66 -11.11 26.07
CA GLY A 492 -6.81 -11.37 27.24
C GLY A 492 -6.33 -12.81 27.35
N SER A 493 -5.69 -13.13 28.46
CA SER A 493 -4.94 -14.37 28.69
C SER A 493 -5.77 -15.65 28.65
N GLU A 494 -7.09 -15.56 28.88
CA GLU A 494 -8.00 -16.70 28.91
C GLU A 494 -8.76 -16.90 27.59
N SER A 495 -8.41 -16.16 26.53
CA SER A 495 -9.14 -16.20 25.25
C SER A 495 -9.26 -17.64 24.69
N VAL A 496 -8.14 -18.39 24.68
CA VAL A 496 -8.12 -19.78 24.17
C VAL A 496 -8.85 -20.75 25.09
N ASN A 497 -8.65 -20.66 26.40
CA ASN A 497 -9.34 -21.52 27.37
C ASN A 497 -10.87 -21.33 27.29
N HIS A 498 -11.31 -20.07 27.19
CA HIS A 498 -12.71 -19.74 26.99
C HIS A 498 -13.25 -20.34 25.68
N LEU A 499 -12.53 -20.15 24.57
CA LEU A 499 -12.96 -20.66 23.26
C LEU A 499 -13.00 -22.20 23.22
N ALA A 500 -11.98 -22.88 23.75
CA ALA A 500 -11.93 -24.34 23.82
C ALA A 500 -13.10 -24.90 24.65
N ALA A 501 -13.38 -24.29 25.80
CA ALA A 501 -14.51 -24.66 26.65
C ALA A 501 -15.86 -24.44 25.95
N ARG A 502 -16.01 -23.32 25.22
CA ARG A 502 -17.21 -23.00 24.42
C ARG A 502 -17.45 -24.03 23.32
N LEU A 503 -16.44 -24.30 22.49
CA LEU A 503 -16.54 -25.27 21.39
C LEU A 503 -16.86 -26.68 21.89
N ALA A 504 -16.20 -27.12 22.98
CA ALA A 504 -16.50 -28.41 23.60
C ALA A 504 -17.91 -28.47 24.20
N ARG A 505 -18.42 -27.36 24.74
CA ARG A 505 -19.81 -27.28 25.23
C ARG A 505 -20.80 -27.29 24.06
N LEU A 506 -20.51 -26.55 23.00
CA LEU A 506 -21.32 -26.49 21.79
C LEU A 506 -21.49 -27.89 21.20
N ALA A 507 -20.41 -28.64 21.06
CA ALA A 507 -20.43 -30.02 20.55
C ALA A 507 -21.07 -31.06 21.50
N ARG A 508 -21.39 -30.71 22.76
CA ARG A 508 -22.21 -31.53 23.67
C ARG A 508 -23.70 -31.22 23.58
N SER A 509 -24.07 -30.11 22.96
CA SER A 509 -25.48 -29.74 22.77
C SER A 509 -26.13 -30.58 21.66
N ALA A 510 -27.44 -30.45 21.50
CA ALA A 510 -28.11 -31.08 20.37
C ALA A 510 -27.53 -30.51 19.06
N PRO A 511 -27.12 -31.36 18.09
CA PRO A 511 -26.68 -30.87 16.80
C PRO A 511 -27.80 -30.07 16.15
N PHE A 512 -27.42 -29.10 15.32
CA PHE A 512 -28.39 -28.24 14.65
C PHE A 512 -29.22 -29.12 13.70
N ALA A 513 -30.46 -29.43 14.10
CA ALA A 513 -31.42 -30.12 13.25
C ALA A 513 -32.05 -29.09 12.29
N ALA A 514 -32.09 -29.40 10.99
CA ALA A 514 -32.68 -28.54 9.96
C ALA A 514 -34.13 -28.11 10.32
N PRO A 515 -34.61 -26.93 9.86
CA PRO A 515 -34.42 -25.62 10.48
C PRO A 515 -35.72 -25.11 11.15
N GLY A 516 -35.57 -24.39 12.26
CA GLY A 516 -36.65 -23.61 12.88
C GLY A 516 -36.16 -22.49 13.79
N ARG A 517 -34.86 -22.16 13.77
CA ARG A 517 -34.30 -21.07 14.56
C ARG A 517 -33.78 -20.00 13.61
N GLU A 518 -34.37 -18.81 13.68
CA GLU A 518 -33.79 -17.60 13.08
C GLU A 518 -32.37 -17.43 13.63
N VAL A 519 -31.38 -17.52 12.74
CA VAL A 519 -30.04 -17.01 13.03
C VAL A 519 -30.09 -15.50 12.83
N ALA A 520 -29.49 -14.73 13.75
CA ALA A 520 -29.51 -13.28 13.66
C ALA A 520 -28.86 -12.84 12.33
N ALA A 521 -29.50 -11.88 11.64
CA ALA A 521 -28.93 -11.29 10.44
C ALA A 521 -27.88 -10.24 10.79
N PHE A 522 -26.77 -10.22 10.06
CA PHE A 522 -25.72 -9.23 10.16
C PHE A 522 -26.31 -7.85 9.97
N GLN A 523 -26.16 -7.00 10.99
CA GLN A 523 -26.47 -5.60 10.89
C GLN A 523 -25.16 -4.84 10.78
N LEU A 524 -24.96 -4.17 9.64
CA LEU A 524 -23.92 -3.17 9.50
C LEU A 524 -24.23 -2.03 10.48
N GLU A 525 -23.40 -1.83 11.50
CA GLU A 525 -23.31 -0.54 12.22
C GLU A 525 -22.65 0.49 11.27
N ALA A 526 -23.39 0.99 10.27
CA ALA A 526 -22.85 1.91 9.27
C ALA A 526 -22.87 3.38 9.74
N PRO A 527 -21.86 4.21 9.40
CA PRO A 527 -22.12 5.51 8.79
C PRO A 527 -22.52 5.31 7.32
N GLU A 528 -23.43 6.13 6.81
CA GLU A 528 -23.78 6.23 5.39
C GLU A 528 -22.53 6.37 4.50
N GLU A 529 -22.65 5.86 3.28
CA GLU A 529 -21.61 5.74 2.26
C GLU A 529 -20.71 6.98 2.13
N ALA A 530 -19.41 6.77 2.22
CA ALA A 530 -18.50 7.49 1.34
C ALA A 530 -18.42 6.68 0.05
N GLU A 531 -19.24 7.01 -0.95
CA GLU A 531 -18.92 6.66 -2.34
C GLU A 531 -17.57 7.30 -2.66
N ALA A 532 -16.48 6.57 -2.42
CA ALA A 532 -15.27 6.77 -3.20
C ALA A 532 -15.69 6.50 -4.64
N SER A 533 -15.63 7.53 -5.48
CA SER A 533 -15.94 7.41 -6.90
C SER A 533 -15.06 6.31 -7.50
N ILE A 534 -15.66 5.13 -7.67
CA ILE A 534 -15.22 4.24 -8.73
C ILE A 534 -15.53 5.04 -9.98
N ALA A 535 -14.49 5.44 -10.72
CA ALA A 535 -14.68 6.09 -12.00
C ALA A 535 -15.76 5.31 -12.78
N PRO A 536 -16.84 5.96 -13.23
CA PRO A 536 -17.83 5.28 -14.05
C PRO A 536 -17.06 4.68 -15.23
N ARG A 537 -17.41 3.44 -15.56
CA ARG A 537 -16.91 2.73 -16.74
C ARG A 537 -16.96 3.71 -17.92
N ALA A 538 -15.81 4.25 -18.32
CA ALA A 538 -15.73 5.02 -19.54
C ALA A 538 -16.21 4.10 -20.66
N ALA A 539 -17.19 4.56 -21.43
CA ALA A 539 -17.53 3.91 -22.68
C ALA A 539 -16.23 3.67 -23.46
N ALA A 540 -16.10 2.49 -24.05
CA ALA A 540 -14.94 2.15 -24.85
C ALA A 540 -14.63 3.30 -25.84
N PRO A 541 -13.41 3.86 -25.86
CA PRO A 541 -13.05 4.79 -26.91
C PRO A 541 -13.07 4.05 -28.26
N PRO A 542 -13.48 4.71 -29.36
CA PRO A 542 -13.40 4.12 -30.69
C PRO A 542 -11.94 3.78 -31.01
N ALA A 543 -11.75 2.64 -31.68
CA ALA A 543 -10.46 2.09 -32.05
C ALA A 543 -9.57 3.15 -32.73
N ALA A 544 -8.53 3.60 -32.02
CA ALA A 544 -7.43 4.37 -32.57
C ALA A 544 -6.14 3.56 -32.40
N SER A 545 -5.49 3.33 -33.54
CA SER A 545 -4.28 2.53 -33.77
C SER A 545 -3.13 2.81 -32.80
N LEU A 546 -2.68 1.78 -32.08
CA LEU A 546 -1.43 1.79 -31.31
C LEU A 546 -0.28 1.31 -32.20
N THR A 547 0.59 2.26 -32.57
CA THR A 547 1.89 2.02 -33.18
C THR A 547 2.89 1.61 -32.09
N LEU A 548 3.34 0.35 -32.11
CA LEU A 548 4.38 -0.17 -31.20
C LEU A 548 5.78 0.29 -31.66
N LYS A 549 6.39 1.23 -30.92
CA LYS A 549 7.84 1.47 -30.96
C LYS A 549 8.54 0.47 -30.04
N ARG A 550 9.50 -0.27 -30.61
CA ARG A 550 10.39 -1.23 -29.95
C ARG A 550 11.17 -0.61 -28.78
N SER A 551 11.31 -1.37 -27.70
CA SER A 551 12.35 -1.19 -26.67
C SER A 551 12.86 -2.57 -26.24
N ALA A 552 14.16 -2.66 -26.02
CA ALA A 552 14.96 -3.89 -25.84
C ALA A 552 14.63 -4.67 -24.55
N PRO A 553 14.83 -6.01 -24.53
CA PRO A 553 14.62 -6.82 -23.34
C PRO A 553 15.78 -6.69 -22.33
N LEU A 554 15.40 -6.65 -21.04
CA LEU A 554 16.27 -6.66 -19.88
C LEU A 554 16.81 -8.08 -19.66
N VAL A 555 18.14 -8.21 -19.57
CA VAL A 555 18.88 -9.43 -19.26
C VAL A 555 18.70 -9.78 -17.77
N VAL A 556 18.32 -11.03 -17.47
CA VAL A 556 18.45 -11.61 -16.12
C VAL A 556 19.82 -12.29 -16.04
N THR A 557 20.72 -11.76 -15.21
CA THR A 557 22.01 -12.35 -14.88
C THR A 557 21.90 -13.22 -13.62
N GLU A 558 22.25 -14.50 -13.71
CA GLU A 558 22.64 -15.29 -12.54
C GLU A 558 24.05 -14.86 -12.10
N ARG A 559 24.25 -14.64 -10.80
CA ARG A 559 25.57 -14.38 -10.20
C ARG A 559 26.29 -15.69 -9.86
N SER A 560 27.44 -15.92 -10.49
CA SER A 560 28.54 -16.68 -9.89
C SER A 560 29.86 -15.89 -10.06
N ASN A 561 30.69 -15.86 -9.01
CA ASN A 561 31.94 -15.09 -8.93
C ASN A 561 33.11 -15.83 -9.61
N ALA A 562 33.79 -15.22 -10.58
CA ALA A 562 35.26 -15.13 -10.78
C ALA A 562 35.62 -14.64 -12.21
N PRO A 563 36.79 -13.99 -12.44
CA PRO A 563 36.98 -13.02 -13.52
C PRO A 563 37.66 -13.60 -14.78
N ALA A 564 37.28 -13.12 -15.97
CA ALA A 564 38.14 -13.16 -17.16
C ALA A 564 37.69 -12.13 -18.21
N GLU A 565 38.70 -11.43 -18.75
CA GLU A 565 38.63 -10.46 -19.85
C GLU A 565 38.40 -11.15 -21.22
N GLY A 566 37.92 -10.38 -22.20
CA GLY A 566 38.34 -10.55 -23.61
C GLY A 566 37.29 -11.03 -24.63
N GLY A 567 36.77 -10.05 -25.37
CA GLY A 567 36.19 -10.04 -26.73
C GLY A 567 36.05 -11.31 -27.59
N GLY A 568 34.85 -11.42 -28.21
CA GLY A 568 34.73 -11.50 -29.67
C GLY A 568 34.39 -12.85 -30.33
N SER A 569 33.23 -12.86 -30.99
CA SER A 569 32.79 -13.72 -32.12
C SER A 569 32.23 -15.13 -31.84
N GLY A 570 31.21 -15.50 -32.61
CA GLY A 570 30.91 -16.91 -32.94
C GLY A 570 29.58 -17.46 -32.43
N THR A 571 28.70 -17.76 -33.39
CA THR A 571 27.48 -18.60 -33.35
C THR A 571 27.54 -19.87 -32.47
N SER A 572 26.42 -20.20 -31.79
CA SER A 572 25.73 -21.53 -31.80
C SER A 572 25.11 -21.98 -30.45
N ALA A 573 23.79 -22.15 -30.47
CA ALA A 573 22.95 -23.20 -29.83
C ALA A 573 22.73 -23.31 -28.29
N ALA A 574 21.49 -22.96 -27.91
CA ALA A 574 20.43 -23.80 -27.28
C ALA A 574 20.58 -24.45 -25.87
N LEU A 575 19.59 -24.13 -25.00
CA LEU A 575 18.67 -25.02 -24.21
C LEU A 575 17.98 -24.17 -23.11
N ALA A 576 16.75 -23.69 -23.29
CA ALA A 576 15.44 -24.34 -23.10
C ALA A 576 14.92 -24.36 -21.64
N ALA A 577 13.90 -23.53 -21.36
CA ALA A 577 12.81 -23.81 -20.42
C ALA A 577 11.57 -22.97 -20.81
N THR A 578 10.87 -23.45 -21.84
CA THR A 578 9.48 -23.16 -22.19
C THR A 578 8.57 -23.65 -21.04
N ALA A 579 7.57 -22.92 -20.54
CA ALA A 579 6.39 -22.46 -21.26
C ALA A 579 5.91 -23.53 -22.26
N THR A 580 5.53 -24.69 -21.74
CA THR A 580 4.86 -25.72 -22.53
C THR A 580 3.44 -25.28 -22.88
N SER A 581 3.34 -24.46 -23.92
CA SER A 581 2.19 -24.45 -24.83
C SER A 581 2.74 -24.27 -26.25
N GLY A 582 2.77 -25.37 -27.01
CA GLY A 582 3.22 -25.41 -28.39
C GLY A 582 2.23 -24.71 -29.32
N GLU A 583 2.26 -23.38 -29.35
CA GLU A 583 1.55 -22.58 -30.35
C GLU A 583 2.51 -22.10 -31.44
N ALA A 584 2.05 -22.16 -32.70
CA ALA A 584 2.77 -21.58 -33.83
C ALA A 584 2.97 -20.08 -33.61
N ILE A 585 4.19 -19.57 -33.79
CA ILE A 585 4.53 -18.17 -33.47
C ILE A 585 3.94 -17.20 -34.51
N ALA A 586 3.65 -17.71 -35.72
CA ALA A 586 2.89 -17.01 -36.75
C ALA A 586 2.26 -18.04 -37.70
N SER A 587 1.00 -17.82 -38.10
CA SER A 587 0.29 -18.59 -39.12
C SER A 587 -0.41 -17.66 -40.10
N GLY A 588 -0.43 -18.00 -41.38
CA GLY A 588 -1.16 -17.27 -42.41
C GLY A 588 -1.52 -18.16 -43.58
N GLY A 589 -2.39 -17.69 -44.47
CA GLY A 589 -2.73 -18.43 -45.67
C GLY A 589 -3.34 -17.53 -46.73
N HIS A 590 -3.30 -18.01 -47.97
CA HIS A 590 -3.98 -17.38 -49.09
C HIS A 590 -4.56 -18.45 -50.03
N ARG A 591 -5.56 -18.08 -50.81
CA ARG A 591 -6.27 -18.96 -51.73
C ARG A 591 -6.03 -18.51 -53.16
N GLU A 592 -5.70 -19.45 -54.03
CA GLU A 592 -5.62 -19.27 -55.48
C GLU A 592 -6.54 -20.30 -56.16
N GLY A 593 -7.72 -19.86 -56.60
CA GLY A 593 -8.71 -20.75 -57.23
C GLY A 593 -9.24 -21.83 -56.27
N ARG A 594 -9.07 -23.11 -56.61
CA ARG A 594 -9.41 -24.25 -55.75
C ARG A 594 -8.30 -24.60 -54.76
N THR A 595 -7.13 -23.97 -54.86
CA THR A 595 -5.98 -24.28 -54.04
C THR A 595 -5.87 -23.31 -52.86
N VAL A 596 -5.65 -23.82 -51.66
CA VAL A 596 -5.36 -23.02 -50.46
C VAL A 596 -3.95 -23.31 -50.00
N PHE A 597 -3.15 -22.28 -49.79
CA PHE A 597 -1.82 -22.38 -49.21
C PHE A 597 -1.84 -21.81 -47.79
N ALA A 598 -1.45 -22.59 -46.80
CA ALA A 598 -1.26 -22.15 -45.43
C ALA A 598 0.22 -22.27 -45.06
N TRP A 599 0.74 -21.37 -44.24
CA TRP A 599 2.09 -21.45 -43.69
C TRP A 599 2.11 -21.19 -42.19
N TRP A 600 3.11 -21.76 -41.53
CA TRP A 600 3.38 -21.55 -40.12
C TRP A 600 4.88 -21.56 -39.84
N ALA A 601 5.30 -20.78 -38.83
CA ALA A 601 6.70 -20.65 -38.45
C ALA A 601 6.96 -21.15 -37.03
N TRP A 602 8.03 -21.94 -36.86
CA TRP A 602 8.50 -22.45 -35.57
C TRP A 602 9.95 -22.03 -35.32
N PRO A 603 10.39 -21.80 -34.06
CA PRO A 603 11.81 -21.65 -33.74
C PRO A 603 12.57 -22.88 -34.23
N ALA A 604 13.74 -22.70 -34.83
CA ALA A 604 14.52 -23.80 -35.41
C ALA A 604 14.85 -24.92 -34.39
N GLU A 605 14.89 -24.55 -33.11
CA GLU A 605 15.20 -25.41 -31.97
C GLU A 605 13.98 -26.12 -31.33
N HIS A 606 12.75 -25.87 -31.82
CA HIS A 606 11.52 -26.46 -31.26
C HIS A 606 10.61 -27.13 -32.31
N ALA A 607 11.01 -27.21 -33.58
CA ALA A 607 10.18 -27.80 -34.63
C ALA A 607 10.05 -29.33 -34.42
N PRO A 608 8.84 -29.86 -34.10
CA PRO A 608 8.67 -31.31 -33.99
C PRO A 608 8.90 -31.99 -35.36
N GLU A 609 9.55 -33.16 -35.39
CA GLU A 609 9.62 -33.98 -36.61
C GLU A 609 8.22 -34.44 -37.08
N ASP A 610 7.22 -34.42 -36.20
CA ASP A 610 5.82 -34.81 -36.45
C ASP A 610 4.90 -33.70 -37.02
N VAL A 611 5.46 -32.55 -37.45
CA VAL A 611 4.70 -31.41 -38.03
C VAL A 611 3.94 -31.75 -39.32
N LEU A 612 4.10 -32.97 -39.85
CA LEU A 612 3.41 -33.46 -41.03
C LEU A 612 1.89 -33.69 -40.87
N ARG A 613 1.31 -33.48 -39.68
CA ARG A 613 -0.15 -33.63 -39.42
C ARG A 613 -0.84 -32.31 -39.12
N VAL A 614 -0.79 -31.36 -40.07
CA VAL A 614 -1.62 -30.15 -40.03
C VAL A 614 -2.93 -30.41 -40.76
N GLN A 615 -4.05 -30.04 -40.15
CA GLN A 615 -5.37 -30.03 -40.81
C GLN A 615 -5.84 -28.60 -40.99
N LEU A 616 -6.45 -28.33 -42.14
CA LEU A 616 -7.08 -27.05 -42.41
C LEU A 616 -8.56 -27.13 -42.03
N GLU A 617 -8.97 -26.31 -41.08
CA GLU A 617 -10.37 -26.12 -40.77
C GLU A 617 -10.94 -25.04 -41.69
N LEU A 618 -11.99 -25.38 -42.44
CA LEU A 618 -12.76 -24.43 -43.24
C LEU A 618 -14.10 -24.14 -42.58
N ARG A 619 -14.40 -22.85 -42.44
CA ARG A 619 -15.69 -22.37 -41.94
C ARG A 619 -16.35 -21.51 -42.99
N ALA A 620 -17.60 -21.83 -43.34
CA ALA A 620 -18.42 -21.00 -44.21
C ALA A 620 -18.93 -19.78 -43.44
N SER A 621 -18.67 -18.57 -43.93
CA SER A 621 -19.20 -17.36 -43.29
C SER A 621 -20.67 -17.14 -43.66
N GLY A 622 -21.55 -17.11 -42.65
CA GLY A 622 -22.96 -16.72 -42.80
C GLY A 622 -24.01 -17.85 -42.92
N GLY A 623 -23.66 -19.10 -42.61
CA GLY A 623 -24.60 -20.23 -42.51
C GLY A 623 -24.35 -21.09 -41.26
N PRO A 624 -25.18 -22.12 -40.98
CA PRO A 624 -24.94 -23.04 -39.84
C PRO A 624 -23.53 -23.64 -39.92
N GLU A 625 -22.83 -23.75 -38.77
CA GLU A 625 -21.42 -24.13 -38.65
C GLU A 625 -21.11 -25.53 -39.22
N GLU A 626 -21.06 -25.69 -40.54
CA GLU A 626 -20.43 -26.85 -41.18
C GLU A 626 -18.91 -26.62 -41.20
N VAL A 627 -18.21 -27.43 -40.41
CA VAL A 627 -16.76 -27.44 -40.31
C VAL A 627 -16.23 -28.54 -41.23
N HIS A 628 -15.53 -28.15 -42.29
CA HIS A 628 -14.83 -29.11 -43.15
C HIS A 628 -13.35 -29.17 -42.76
N LEU A 629 -12.87 -30.38 -42.47
CA LEU A 629 -11.45 -30.65 -42.21
C LEU A 629 -10.79 -31.17 -43.48
N LEU A 630 -9.80 -30.45 -43.98
CA LEU A 630 -9.01 -30.86 -45.14
C LEU A 630 -7.61 -31.26 -44.73
N ASN A 631 -7.14 -32.37 -45.30
CA ASN A 631 -5.74 -32.79 -45.22
C ASN A 631 -4.94 -32.14 -46.36
N PRO A 632 -3.67 -31.80 -46.14
CA PRO A 632 -2.85 -31.18 -47.15
C PRO A 632 -2.51 -32.18 -48.25
N VAL A 633 -2.54 -31.69 -49.49
CA VAL A 633 -2.07 -32.43 -50.67
C VAL A 633 -0.54 -32.41 -50.74
N GLU A 634 0.08 -31.37 -50.18
CA GLU A 634 1.53 -31.20 -50.17
C GLU A 634 1.95 -30.34 -48.98
N VAL A 635 3.05 -30.70 -48.31
CA VAL A 635 3.66 -29.90 -47.22
C VAL A 635 5.15 -29.78 -47.52
N ARG A 636 5.66 -28.56 -47.59
CA ARG A 636 7.07 -28.28 -47.87
C ARG A 636 7.65 -27.27 -46.89
N LEU A 637 8.95 -27.40 -46.63
CA LEU A 637 9.72 -26.38 -45.95
C LEU A 637 10.11 -25.29 -46.95
N LEU A 638 9.99 -24.02 -46.58
CA LEU A 638 10.41 -22.89 -47.39
C LEU A 638 11.79 -22.41 -46.93
N ASP A 639 12.74 -22.28 -47.88
CA ASP A 639 14.13 -21.83 -47.62
C ASP A 639 14.27 -20.28 -47.59
N GLU A 640 13.16 -19.55 -47.60
CA GLU A 640 13.15 -18.07 -47.68
C GLU A 640 12.92 -17.41 -46.31
N PRO A 641 13.58 -16.28 -45.99
CA PRO A 641 13.54 -15.65 -44.67
C PRO A 641 12.30 -14.75 -44.52
N LEU A 642 11.11 -15.30 -44.70
CA LEU A 642 9.85 -14.55 -44.57
C LEU A 642 9.60 -14.02 -43.15
N PHE A 643 10.28 -14.56 -42.12
CA PHE A 643 10.04 -14.23 -40.71
C PHE A 643 11.31 -13.97 -39.86
N GLY A 644 12.44 -13.67 -40.50
CA GLY A 644 13.74 -13.40 -39.86
C GLY A 644 14.57 -14.65 -39.53
N GLU A 645 15.88 -14.47 -39.29
CA GLU A 645 16.84 -15.56 -39.01
C GLU A 645 16.44 -16.41 -37.79
N GLY A 646 16.61 -17.74 -37.89
CA GLY A 646 16.40 -18.70 -36.78
C GLY A 646 15.04 -19.40 -36.73
N ARG A 647 14.24 -19.38 -37.80
CA ARG A 647 12.91 -20.01 -37.86
C ARG A 647 12.75 -20.91 -39.08
N HIS A 648 12.13 -22.08 -38.90
CA HIS A 648 11.70 -22.93 -39.99
C HIS A 648 10.25 -22.60 -40.37
N VAL A 649 10.01 -22.27 -41.64
CA VAL A 649 8.69 -21.92 -42.17
C VAL A 649 8.19 -23.08 -43.03
N TRP A 650 7.08 -23.67 -42.63
CA TRP A 650 6.42 -24.73 -43.37
C TRP A 650 5.25 -24.15 -44.14
N GLN A 651 5.01 -24.65 -45.35
CA GLN A 651 3.87 -24.32 -46.17
C GLN A 651 3.14 -25.60 -46.58
N ALA A 652 1.84 -25.65 -46.34
CA ALA A 652 0.95 -26.70 -46.79
C ALA A 652 0.02 -26.20 -47.90
N ARG A 653 -0.21 -27.03 -48.90
CA ARG A 653 -1.15 -26.84 -50.00
C ARG A 653 -2.34 -27.77 -49.84
N PHE A 654 -3.55 -27.23 -49.93
CA PHE A 654 -4.82 -27.95 -49.85
C PHE A 654 -5.61 -27.71 -51.14
N GLU A 655 -6.38 -28.70 -51.58
CA GLU A 655 -7.27 -28.58 -52.74
C GLU A 655 -8.72 -28.66 -52.27
N LEU A 656 -9.53 -27.68 -52.67
CA LEU A 656 -10.95 -27.60 -52.37
C LEU A 656 -11.74 -28.42 -53.40
N ASP A 657 -12.71 -29.18 -52.90
CA ASP A 657 -13.71 -29.82 -53.75
C ASP A 657 -14.51 -28.76 -54.54
N ALA A 658 -14.92 -29.08 -55.76
CA ALA A 658 -15.72 -28.19 -56.62
C ALA A 658 -17.04 -27.76 -55.95
N SER A 659 -17.56 -28.55 -55.02
CA SER A 659 -18.74 -28.22 -54.21
C SER A 659 -18.53 -27.07 -53.22
N LEU A 660 -17.29 -26.67 -52.95
CA LEU A 660 -16.93 -25.56 -52.06
C LEU A 660 -16.57 -24.26 -52.82
N GLU A 661 -16.76 -24.23 -54.15
CA GLU A 661 -16.60 -23.03 -54.98
C GLU A 661 -17.78 -22.07 -54.80
N GLY A 662 -17.60 -21.06 -53.94
CA GLY A 662 -18.57 -19.97 -53.73
C GLY A 662 -18.72 -19.53 -52.29
N LEU A 663 -18.20 -20.31 -51.33
CA LEU A 663 -18.21 -19.97 -49.91
C LEU A 663 -17.05 -19.03 -49.57
N SER A 664 -17.33 -18.02 -48.73
CA SER A 664 -16.29 -17.24 -48.05
C SER A 664 -15.79 -18.07 -46.89
N ILE A 665 -14.50 -18.41 -46.96
CA ILE A 665 -13.87 -19.45 -46.14
C ILE A 665 -12.76 -18.82 -45.32
N GLU A 666 -12.78 -19.05 -44.00
CA GLU A 666 -11.66 -18.77 -43.11
C GLU A 666 -10.85 -20.04 -42.88
N ALA A 667 -9.53 -19.95 -42.99
CA ALA A 667 -8.59 -21.06 -42.99
C ALA A 667 -7.74 -21.04 -41.72
N ILE A 668 -7.95 -21.99 -40.81
CA ILE A 668 -7.24 -22.06 -39.52
C ILE A 668 -6.42 -23.36 -39.46
N PRO A 669 -5.08 -23.31 -39.45
CA PRO A 669 -4.26 -24.49 -39.25
C PRO A 669 -4.35 -24.95 -37.79
N ARG A 670 -4.79 -26.19 -37.55
CA ARG A 670 -4.82 -26.79 -36.21
C ARG A 670 -3.71 -27.82 -36.00
N PRO A 671 -2.99 -27.80 -34.87
CA PRO A 671 -2.29 -28.99 -34.37
C PRO A 671 -3.32 -29.96 -33.72
N PRO A 672 -3.09 -31.28 -33.77
CA PRO A 672 -3.98 -32.25 -33.11
C PRO A 672 -3.93 -32.11 -31.57
N ALA A 673 -5.10 -32.05 -30.92
CA ALA A 673 -5.32 -31.66 -29.52
C ALA A 673 -5.02 -32.77 -28.47
N PRO A 674 -4.81 -32.43 -27.18
CA PRO A 674 -5.90 -31.95 -26.30
C PRO A 674 -5.56 -30.66 -25.52
N PHE A 675 -6.04 -29.50 -25.99
CA PHE A 675 -6.28 -28.28 -25.20
C PHE A 675 -7.47 -27.54 -25.82
N SER A 676 -8.40 -27.03 -25.01
CA SER A 676 -9.60 -26.31 -25.48
C SER A 676 -9.31 -24.82 -25.66
N ALA A 677 -9.24 -24.37 -26.91
CA ALA A 677 -9.49 -22.97 -27.25
C ALA A 677 -11.00 -22.71 -27.11
N ARG A 678 -11.42 -21.78 -26.25
CA ARG A 678 -12.74 -21.17 -26.37
C ARG A 678 -12.62 -19.91 -27.21
N SER A 679 -13.33 -19.96 -28.33
CA SER A 679 -13.51 -18.93 -29.35
C SER A 679 -14.08 -17.63 -28.79
N VAL A 680 -13.61 -16.52 -29.33
CA VAL A 680 -14.22 -15.20 -29.22
C VAL A 680 -15.38 -15.14 -30.23
N VAL A 681 -16.61 -14.96 -29.75
CA VAL A 681 -17.78 -14.65 -30.57
C VAL A 681 -17.98 -13.13 -30.53
N LEU A 682 -17.98 -12.48 -31.68
CA LEU A 682 -18.52 -11.13 -31.86
C LEU A 682 -19.82 -11.24 -32.65
N GLU A 683 -20.93 -10.86 -32.03
CA GLU A 683 -22.26 -10.80 -32.65
C GLU A 683 -22.37 -9.66 -33.66
N ARG A 684 -23.04 -9.95 -34.78
CA ARG A 684 -23.64 -8.98 -35.71
C ARG A 684 -25.15 -8.99 -35.49
N ALA A 685 -25.76 -7.83 -35.32
CA ALA A 685 -27.21 -7.68 -35.14
C ALA A 685 -28.01 -8.13 -36.39
N PRO A 686 -29.27 -8.60 -36.22
CA PRO A 686 -30.06 -9.21 -37.30
C PRO A 686 -30.77 -8.17 -38.19
N GLU A 687 -30.94 -8.52 -39.48
CA GLU A 687 -31.90 -7.87 -40.40
C GLU A 687 -33.12 -8.78 -40.63
N LEU A 688 -34.34 -8.23 -40.52
CA LEU A 688 -35.39 -8.23 -41.57
C LEU A 688 -36.74 -7.66 -41.06
N GLY A 689 -37.30 -6.66 -41.76
CA GLY A 689 -38.71 -6.25 -41.63
C GLY A 689 -39.12 -4.81 -42.02
N VAL A 690 -38.97 -4.42 -43.30
CA VAL A 690 -39.82 -3.54 -44.17
C VAL A 690 -40.99 -2.76 -43.49
N ALA A 691 -41.34 -1.46 -43.69
CA ALA A 691 -40.96 -0.29 -44.52
C ALA A 691 -41.78 0.97 -44.02
N PRO A 692 -42.01 2.07 -44.79
CA PRO A 692 -41.10 3.14 -45.26
C PRO A 692 -41.57 4.58 -44.87
N ALA A 693 -40.69 5.60 -44.99
CA ALA A 693 -40.96 6.90 -45.63
C ALA A 693 -39.79 7.89 -45.49
N GLU A 694 -39.32 8.40 -46.64
CA GLU A 694 -38.30 9.45 -46.89
C GLU A 694 -38.73 10.86 -46.37
N PRO A 695 -37.95 11.99 -46.51
CA PRO A 695 -36.73 12.22 -47.31
C PRO A 695 -35.58 13.10 -46.73
N ARG A 696 -34.40 12.89 -47.33
CA ARG A 696 -33.33 13.79 -47.84
C ARG A 696 -33.06 15.17 -47.20
N VAL A 697 -31.76 15.53 -47.12
CA VAL A 697 -31.02 16.56 -47.94
C VAL A 697 -29.64 16.79 -47.27
N VAL A 698 -28.54 16.32 -47.89
CA VAL A 698 -27.44 17.09 -48.57
C VAL A 698 -26.86 18.24 -47.73
N LEU A 699 -25.53 18.29 -47.59
CA LEU A 699 -24.76 19.54 -47.70
C LEU A 699 -23.27 19.28 -47.99
N GLU A 700 -22.79 20.04 -48.98
CA GLU A 700 -21.46 20.09 -49.59
C GLU A 700 -20.41 20.82 -48.72
N LEU A 701 -19.15 20.73 -49.18
CA LEU A 701 -17.95 21.33 -48.60
C LEU A 701 -17.74 22.81 -48.99
N SER A 702 -17.02 23.52 -48.10
CA SER A 702 -16.10 24.67 -48.32
C SER A 702 -16.67 26.10 -48.12
N PRO A 703 -15.84 27.17 -47.91
CA PRO A 703 -14.78 27.42 -46.92
C PRO A 703 -14.94 28.78 -46.17
N PHE A 704 -14.03 29.03 -45.21
CA PHE A 704 -13.67 30.30 -44.52
C PHE A 704 -14.23 31.65 -45.05
N THR A 705 -14.73 32.51 -44.15
CA THR A 705 -14.37 33.95 -44.06
C THR A 705 -14.88 34.62 -42.77
N ALA A 706 -14.28 35.76 -42.45
CA ALA A 706 -14.13 36.34 -41.12
C ALA A 706 -15.17 37.43 -40.73
N ALA A 707 -15.16 37.70 -39.42
CA ALA A 707 -15.33 39.00 -38.75
C ALA A 707 -16.72 39.60 -38.45
N SER A 708 -16.76 40.21 -37.26
CA SER A 708 -17.61 41.30 -36.76
C SER A 708 -18.88 40.95 -35.96
N ALA A 709 -18.71 41.10 -34.64
CA ALA A 709 -19.64 41.48 -33.58
C ALA A 709 -21.00 42.08 -33.96
N VAL A 710 -22.05 41.70 -33.20
CA VAL A 710 -22.82 42.58 -32.28
C VAL A 710 -23.83 41.70 -31.49
N ALA A 711 -23.70 41.68 -30.16
CA ALA A 711 -24.71 41.22 -29.19
C ALA A 711 -25.83 42.30 -29.08
N PRO A 712 -27.09 42.02 -28.66
CA PRO A 712 -27.37 41.51 -27.31
C PRO A 712 -28.69 40.70 -27.14
N ALA A 713 -28.64 39.49 -26.59
CA ALA A 713 -29.77 38.88 -25.88
C ALA A 713 -29.35 37.59 -25.17
N LEU A 714 -28.68 37.71 -24.02
CA LEU A 714 -28.58 36.64 -23.02
C LEU A 714 -28.18 37.27 -21.66
N ALA A 715 -29.01 38.21 -21.23
CA ALA A 715 -29.10 38.64 -19.84
C ALA A 715 -30.35 37.96 -19.25
N ASN A 716 -30.19 36.72 -18.77
CA ASN A 716 -30.96 36.10 -17.68
C ASN A 716 -30.60 34.60 -17.51
N ALA A 717 -29.36 34.37 -17.10
CA ALA A 717 -28.98 33.16 -16.34
C ALA A 717 -27.83 33.48 -15.35
N ARG A 718 -27.82 34.72 -14.83
CA ARG A 718 -27.08 35.10 -13.62
C ARG A 718 -28.02 34.94 -12.42
N SER A 719 -27.91 33.83 -11.70
CA SER A 719 -28.00 33.75 -10.23
C SER A 719 -28.15 32.28 -9.80
N ARG A 720 -27.38 31.89 -8.77
CA ARG A 720 -27.30 30.57 -8.10
C ARG A 720 -26.23 29.59 -8.58
N ALA A 721 -25.02 30.10 -8.84
CA ALA A 721 -23.88 29.54 -8.12
C ALA A 721 -23.64 30.48 -6.94
N ARG A 722 -24.20 30.15 -5.77
CA ARG A 722 -23.69 30.75 -4.54
C ARG A 722 -22.23 30.28 -4.48
N ALA A 723 -21.30 31.22 -4.70
CA ALA A 723 -20.13 31.25 -3.86
C ALA A 723 -20.67 31.03 -2.43
N VAL A 724 -20.36 29.88 -1.86
CA VAL A 724 -20.26 29.85 -0.41
C VAL A 724 -18.99 30.66 -0.19
N PRO A 725 -19.07 31.93 0.26
CA PRO A 725 -17.86 32.53 0.79
C PRO A 725 -17.38 31.55 1.87
N PRO A 726 -16.06 31.30 2.00
CA PRO A 726 -15.61 30.67 3.24
C PRO A 726 -16.26 31.48 4.37
N PRO A 727 -16.85 30.83 5.40
CA PRO A 727 -17.42 31.59 6.49
C PRO A 727 -16.37 32.63 6.90
N GLU A 728 -16.71 33.91 6.74
CA GLU A 728 -16.05 35.01 7.44
C GLU A 728 -16.43 34.85 8.91
N THR A 729 -16.02 33.74 9.50
CA THR A 729 -15.70 33.71 10.92
C THR A 729 -14.26 34.17 10.94
N GLU A 730 -14.01 35.33 11.53
CA GLU A 730 -12.69 35.74 11.99
C GLU A 730 -12.13 34.57 12.80
N ASP A 731 -11.37 33.73 12.12
CA ASP A 731 -10.74 32.54 12.66
C ASP A 731 -9.49 33.05 13.38
N GLU A 732 -9.69 33.55 14.60
CA GLU A 732 -8.60 33.89 15.53
C GLU A 732 -7.95 32.60 16.05
N GLY A 733 -7.36 31.83 15.15
CA GLY A 733 -6.52 30.69 15.48
C GLY A 733 -5.20 31.18 16.07
N VAL A 734 -4.95 30.80 17.33
CA VAL A 734 -3.78 31.24 18.09
C VAL A 734 -2.50 30.53 17.61
N PRO A 735 -1.38 31.26 17.40
CA PRO A 735 -0.12 30.70 16.88
C PRO A 735 0.49 29.59 17.76
N PRO A 736 1.42 28.78 17.22
CA PRO A 736 2.02 27.65 17.94
C PRO A 736 2.78 28.11 19.19
N MET A 737 2.52 27.48 20.34
CA MET A 737 3.04 27.92 21.64
C MET A 737 4.46 27.40 21.91
N GLY A 738 5.34 28.29 22.38
CA GLY A 738 6.64 27.95 22.96
C GLY A 738 6.54 27.49 24.42
N PRO A 739 7.64 27.00 25.02
CA PRO A 739 7.65 26.42 26.39
C PRO A 739 7.14 27.37 27.48
N VAL A 740 7.42 28.67 27.37
CA VAL A 740 6.95 29.70 28.32
C VAL A 740 5.44 29.91 28.21
N GLU A 741 4.91 29.93 26.99
CA GLU A 741 3.48 30.08 26.72
C GLU A 741 2.71 28.81 27.11
N VAL A 742 3.33 27.63 27.04
CA VAL A 742 2.78 26.39 27.59
C VAL A 742 2.71 26.47 29.12
N GLU A 743 3.73 27.00 29.79
CA GLU A 743 3.73 27.17 31.24
C GLU A 743 2.73 28.24 31.71
N GLU A 744 2.57 29.33 30.96
CA GLU A 744 1.53 30.33 31.18
C GLU A 744 0.13 29.78 30.89
N LEU A 745 -0.06 29.00 29.82
CA LEU A 745 -1.34 28.33 29.53
C LEU A 745 -1.69 27.31 30.62
N LEU A 746 -0.69 26.60 31.18
CA LEU A 746 -0.91 25.70 32.31
C LEU A 746 -1.37 26.45 33.56
N ARG A 747 -0.78 27.62 33.84
CA ARG A 747 -1.20 28.50 34.94
C ARG A 747 -2.58 29.15 34.68
N GLU A 748 -2.86 29.51 33.44
CA GLU A 748 -4.14 30.09 33.04
C GLU A 748 -5.25 29.04 33.02
N ALA A 749 -4.96 27.80 32.64
CA ALA A 749 -5.91 26.69 32.71
C ALA A 749 -6.32 26.34 34.15
N GLU A 750 -5.51 26.70 35.13
CA GLU A 750 -5.85 26.62 36.56
C GLU A 750 -6.74 27.77 37.03
N ARG A 751 -6.66 28.94 36.37
CA ARG A 751 -7.44 30.15 36.69
C ARG A 751 -8.76 30.25 35.93
N ASP A 752 -8.73 30.05 34.62
CA ASP A 752 -9.87 30.03 33.70
C ASP A 752 -9.84 28.76 32.81
N PRO A 753 -10.23 27.61 33.37
CA PRO A 753 -10.29 26.36 32.62
C PRO A 753 -11.33 26.40 31.49
N VAL A 754 -12.38 27.22 31.59
CA VAL A 754 -13.42 27.32 30.56
C VAL A 754 -12.87 28.09 29.36
N GLY A 755 -12.25 29.25 29.58
CA GLY A 755 -11.62 30.06 28.53
C GLY A 755 -10.51 29.30 27.82
N VAL A 756 -9.60 28.67 28.56
CA VAL A 756 -8.54 27.84 27.97
C VAL A 756 -9.13 26.62 27.24
N GLY A 757 -10.19 26.03 27.78
CA GLY A 757 -10.91 24.93 27.17
C GLY A 757 -11.52 25.26 25.82
N ARG A 758 -12.18 26.42 25.72
CA ARG A 758 -12.75 26.92 24.46
C ARG A 758 -11.65 27.26 23.46
N LEU A 759 -10.56 27.88 23.93
CA LEU A 759 -9.39 28.17 23.11
C LEU A 759 -8.75 26.89 22.55
N LEU A 760 -8.63 25.83 23.36
CA LEU A 760 -8.15 24.52 22.93
C LEU A 760 -9.14 23.82 21.98
N SER A 761 -10.45 23.94 22.22
CA SER A 761 -11.49 23.37 21.36
C SER A 761 -11.53 24.04 19.99
N ALA A 762 -11.44 25.37 19.94
CA ALA A 762 -11.41 26.14 18.70
C ALA A 762 -10.18 25.81 17.84
N ARG A 763 -9.04 25.46 18.46
CA ARG A 763 -7.84 24.97 17.77
C ARG A 763 -8.00 23.57 17.16
N ILE A 764 -8.93 22.76 17.67
CA ILE A 764 -9.20 21.40 17.19
C ILE A 764 -10.29 21.42 16.10
N ASP A 765 -11.32 22.22 16.31
CA ASP A 765 -12.44 22.43 15.40
C ASP A 765 -13.00 23.84 15.61
N ALA A 766 -12.75 24.73 14.64
CA ALA A 766 -13.20 26.12 14.69
C ALA A 766 -14.74 26.27 14.71
N SER A 767 -15.49 25.22 14.33
CA SER A 767 -16.95 25.20 14.37
C SER A 767 -17.54 24.70 15.69
N ALA A 768 -16.71 24.15 16.58
CA ALA A 768 -17.14 23.60 17.85
C ALA A 768 -17.38 24.70 18.89
N GLN A 769 -18.59 24.75 19.44
CA GLN A 769 -18.98 25.59 20.57
C GLN A 769 -19.22 24.69 21.78
N PRO A 770 -18.15 24.24 22.48
CA PRO A 770 -18.31 23.38 23.64
C PRO A 770 -19.02 24.12 24.76
N SER A 771 -19.87 23.40 25.49
CA SER A 771 -20.42 23.90 26.75
C SER A 771 -19.28 24.21 27.75
N ASP A 772 -19.55 25.06 28.75
CA ASP A 772 -18.56 25.46 29.76
C ASP A 772 -17.96 24.24 30.49
N GLU A 773 -18.76 23.19 30.67
CA GLU A 773 -18.33 21.95 31.31
C GLU A 773 -17.40 21.13 30.41
N GLU A 774 -17.68 21.05 29.10
CA GLU A 774 -16.84 20.37 28.10
C GLU A 774 -15.52 21.12 27.86
N ALA A 775 -15.59 22.45 27.78
CA ALA A 775 -14.41 23.31 27.67
C ALA A 775 -13.51 23.14 28.90
N ALA A 776 -14.06 23.29 30.10
CA ALA A 776 -13.28 23.14 31.33
C ALA A 776 -12.73 21.71 31.50
N ALA A 777 -13.45 20.69 31.04
CA ALA A 777 -12.95 19.31 31.02
C ALA A 777 -11.78 19.14 30.04
N LEU A 778 -11.82 19.79 28.87
CA LEU A 778 -10.74 19.78 27.89
C LEU A 778 -9.47 20.46 28.43
N ALA A 779 -9.60 21.61 29.09
CA ALA A 779 -8.47 22.29 29.72
C ALA A 779 -7.85 21.43 30.84
N ARG A 780 -8.66 20.92 31.77
CA ARG A 780 -8.18 20.07 32.87
C ARG A 780 -7.49 18.79 32.38
N LYS A 781 -8.05 18.16 31.35
CA LYS A 781 -7.48 16.96 30.72
C LYS A 781 -6.14 17.24 30.04
N THR A 782 -6.00 18.41 29.42
CA THR A 782 -4.76 18.84 28.77
C THR A 782 -3.67 19.15 29.81
N VAL A 783 -4.02 19.86 30.88
CA VAL A 783 -3.13 20.12 32.03
C VAL A 783 -2.67 18.82 32.70
N ALA A 784 -3.59 17.88 32.92
CA ALA A 784 -3.28 16.59 33.54
C ALA A 784 -2.32 15.76 32.67
N ALA A 785 -2.53 15.72 31.35
CA ALA A 785 -1.65 15.01 30.42
C ALA A 785 -0.24 15.60 30.35
N LEU A 786 -0.10 16.91 30.51
CA LEU A 786 1.19 17.60 30.54
C LEU A 786 1.94 17.37 31.86
N ARG A 787 1.21 17.37 32.99
CA ARG A 787 1.77 17.09 34.34
C ARG A 787 2.16 15.62 34.52
N GLU A 788 1.31 14.68 34.12
CA GLU A 788 1.58 13.23 34.24
C GLU A 788 2.82 12.80 33.43
N ARG A 789 3.06 13.46 32.30
CA ARG A 789 4.22 13.20 31.45
C ARG A 789 5.54 13.71 32.06
N ALA A 790 5.48 14.77 32.87
CA ALA A 790 6.62 15.30 33.64
C ALA A 790 7.02 14.40 34.83
N GLU A 791 6.12 13.51 35.28
CA GLU A 791 6.32 12.67 36.48
C GLU A 791 6.84 11.24 36.16
N THR A 792 7.01 10.87 34.89
CA THR A 792 7.55 9.56 34.48
C THR A 792 9.08 9.51 34.53
N PRO A 793 9.74 8.34 34.71
CA PRO A 793 11.20 8.22 34.66
C PRO A 793 11.80 8.62 33.30
N GLU A 794 11.14 8.27 32.19
CA GLU A 794 11.51 8.76 30.85
C GLU A 794 11.21 10.26 30.68
N GLY A 795 10.18 10.78 31.34
CA GLY A 795 9.86 12.21 31.45
C GLY A 795 10.86 12.99 32.29
N ALA A 796 11.44 12.37 33.32
CA ALA A 796 12.48 12.90 34.19
C ALA A 796 13.85 12.88 33.50
N VAL A 797 14.16 11.83 32.73
CA VAL A 797 15.36 11.73 31.87
C VAL A 797 15.25 12.65 30.65
N MET A 798 14.04 12.80 30.09
CA MET A 798 13.72 13.86 29.12
C MET A 798 13.88 15.23 29.76
N LEU A 799 13.33 15.50 30.95
CA LEU A 799 13.51 16.75 31.70
C LEU A 799 14.96 17.02 32.11
N GLU A 800 15.79 16.01 32.34
CA GLU A 800 17.24 16.13 32.52
C GLU A 800 17.98 16.42 31.20
N ALA A 801 17.51 15.85 30.08
CA ALA A 801 18.00 16.17 28.74
C ALA A 801 17.45 17.51 28.19
N PHE A 802 16.37 18.01 28.79
CA PHE A 802 15.72 19.31 28.58
C PHE A 802 16.12 20.33 29.66
N ALA A 803 16.90 19.94 30.66
CA ALA A 803 17.51 20.89 31.56
C ALA A 803 18.45 21.74 30.71
N PRO A 804 18.33 23.08 30.72
CA PRO A 804 19.33 23.91 30.07
C PRO A 804 20.70 23.45 30.59
N PRO A 805 21.73 23.34 29.73
CA PRO A 805 23.06 22.95 30.20
C PRO A 805 23.36 23.80 31.42
N ALA A 806 23.71 23.14 32.54
CA ALA A 806 23.89 23.79 33.83
C ALA A 806 24.63 25.11 33.60
N PRO A 807 24.08 26.27 34.01
CA PRO A 807 24.63 27.55 33.62
C PRO A 807 26.11 27.53 33.97
N THR A 808 26.93 27.49 32.92
CA THR A 808 28.38 27.56 33.06
C THR A 808 28.66 28.97 33.54
N LYS A 809 28.61 29.16 34.87
CA LYS A 809 28.75 30.44 35.57
C LYS A 809 27.92 31.56 34.94
N ALA A 810 26.69 31.78 35.42
CA ALA A 810 25.89 32.99 35.20
C ALA A 810 26.26 33.74 33.91
N ALA A 811 25.91 33.16 32.75
CA ALA A 811 26.17 33.81 31.48
C ALA A 811 25.48 35.19 31.52
N PRO A 812 26.18 36.29 31.22
CA PRO A 812 25.58 37.62 31.23
C PRO A 812 24.38 37.61 30.27
N ALA A 813 23.28 38.26 30.67
CA ALA A 813 22.07 38.35 29.86
C ALA A 813 22.42 38.72 28.41
N ILE A 814 22.23 37.78 27.48
CA ILE A 814 22.55 37.98 26.06
C ILE A 814 21.59 39.06 25.56
N ARG A 815 22.10 40.27 25.35
CA ARG A 815 21.36 41.41 24.80
C ARG A 815 22.11 41.94 23.60
N LEU A 816 21.37 42.48 22.64
CA LEU A 816 21.97 43.23 21.55
C LEU A 816 22.81 44.37 22.13
N PRO A 817 24.04 44.59 21.62
CA PRO A 817 24.87 45.69 22.06
C PRO A 817 24.24 47.04 21.68
N GLU A 818 24.59 48.08 22.43
CA GLU A 818 24.22 49.46 22.09
C GLU A 818 24.80 49.82 20.70
N GLY A 819 23.96 50.35 19.81
CA GLY A 819 24.35 50.65 18.43
C GLY A 819 24.31 49.46 17.46
N PHE A 820 23.77 48.29 17.85
CA PHE A 820 23.51 47.20 16.91
C PHE A 820 22.65 47.71 15.73
N THR A 821 23.18 47.55 14.51
CA THR A 821 22.53 48.02 13.29
C THR A 821 23.06 47.28 12.07
N PHE A 822 22.30 47.31 10.99
CA PHE A 822 22.68 46.84 9.65
C PHE A 822 21.80 47.56 8.60
N ASP A 823 22.14 47.42 7.32
CA ASP A 823 21.35 48.05 6.26
C ASP A 823 19.90 47.51 6.25
N GLY A 824 18.91 48.40 6.24
CA GLY A 824 17.50 48.03 6.36
C GLY A 824 17.05 47.52 7.73
N TYR A 825 17.87 47.68 8.78
CA TYR A 825 17.48 47.41 10.16
C TYR A 825 16.35 48.36 10.59
N ASP A 826 15.27 47.77 11.10
CA ASP A 826 14.06 48.46 11.51
C ASP A 826 13.53 47.74 12.76
N PRO A 827 14.01 48.14 13.95
CA PRO A 827 13.65 47.47 15.20
C PRO A 827 12.21 47.73 15.62
N ASP A 828 11.61 48.82 15.14
CA ASP A 828 10.23 49.18 15.46
C ASP A 828 9.25 48.27 14.71
N ALA A 829 9.57 47.89 13.47
CA ALA A 829 8.71 46.99 12.69
C ALA A 829 9.06 45.50 12.83
N ILE A 830 10.33 45.15 13.01
CA ILE A 830 10.78 43.75 13.17
C ILE A 830 11.77 43.70 14.35
N PRO A 831 11.28 43.55 15.59
CA PRO A 831 12.16 43.49 16.75
C PRO A 831 13.02 42.23 16.73
N ILE A 832 14.28 42.37 17.16
CA ILE A 832 15.23 41.25 17.28
C ILE A 832 15.46 40.95 18.75
N ASP A 833 15.06 39.77 19.18
CA ASP A 833 15.38 39.23 20.49
C ASP A 833 16.41 38.09 20.35
N PRO A 834 17.69 38.31 20.73
CA PRO A 834 18.72 37.27 20.65
C PRO A 834 18.54 36.15 21.68
N THR A 835 17.66 36.34 22.68
CA THR A 835 17.29 35.32 23.67
C THR A 835 16.14 34.44 23.21
N ASN A 836 15.49 34.80 22.10
CA ASN A 836 14.43 33.98 21.52
C ASN A 836 15.02 32.67 20.98
N THR A 837 14.76 31.58 21.69
CA THR A 837 15.17 30.23 21.30
C THR A 837 14.08 29.43 20.60
N ARG A 838 12.98 30.08 20.19
CA ARG A 838 11.81 29.41 19.60
C ARG A 838 12.23 28.60 18.37
N PHE A 839 11.89 27.31 18.41
CA PHE A 839 12.19 26.29 17.39
C PHE A 839 13.67 25.90 17.27
N GLU A 840 14.51 26.30 18.21
CA GLU A 840 15.94 25.95 18.21
C GLU A 840 16.22 24.70 19.04
N THR A 841 15.32 24.34 19.97
CA THR A 841 15.47 23.18 20.86
C THR A 841 14.55 22.02 20.45
N LYS A 842 14.94 20.80 20.85
CA LYS A 842 14.06 19.62 20.75
C LYS A 842 12.76 19.77 21.55
N ALA A 843 12.75 20.59 22.60
CA ALA A 843 11.57 20.89 23.40
C ALA A 843 10.57 21.76 22.64
N ASP A 844 11.03 22.72 21.82
CA ASP A 844 10.17 23.51 20.94
C ASP A 844 9.56 22.64 19.83
N TRP A 845 10.37 21.75 19.24
CA TRP A 845 9.90 20.78 18.26
C TRP A 845 8.85 19.82 18.85
N LEU A 846 9.08 19.33 20.07
CA LEU A 846 8.16 18.42 20.74
C LEU A 846 6.88 19.13 21.21
N SER A 847 6.99 20.38 21.69
CA SER A 847 5.83 21.23 22.00
C SER A 847 4.98 21.47 20.76
N TYR A 848 5.63 21.76 19.64
CA TYR A 848 4.98 21.88 18.34
C TYR A 848 4.28 20.57 17.90
N VAL A 849 4.93 19.40 18.02
CA VAL A 849 4.31 18.08 17.74
C VAL A 849 3.12 17.80 18.66
N VAL A 850 3.12 18.32 19.89
CA VAL A 850 2.04 18.11 20.86
C VAL A 850 0.85 19.06 20.62
N PHE A 851 1.09 20.32 20.27
CA PHE A 851 0.06 21.35 20.21
C PHE A 851 -0.45 21.68 18.80
N ALA A 852 0.39 21.53 17.77
CA ALA A 852 -0.04 21.53 16.37
C ALA A 852 -0.26 20.09 15.90
N GLY A 853 0.63 19.16 16.30
CA GLY A 853 0.69 17.81 15.77
C GLY A 853 -0.43 16.82 16.20
N GLY A 854 -1.33 17.21 17.10
CA GLY A 854 -2.56 16.46 17.39
C GLY A 854 -3.48 16.29 16.18
N LEU A 855 -3.38 17.21 15.21
CA LEU A 855 -4.01 17.13 13.87
C LEU A 855 -3.12 16.44 12.81
N TYR A 856 -1.85 16.14 13.12
CA TYR A 856 -0.83 15.70 12.15
C TYR A 856 -0.60 14.19 12.10
N HIS A 857 -1.28 13.41 12.95
CA HIS A 857 -1.34 11.97 12.74
C HIS A 857 -2.36 11.54 11.68
N THR A 858 -3.05 12.49 11.04
CA THR A 858 -3.76 12.23 9.79
C THR A 858 -2.88 12.57 8.59
N ARG A 859 -2.32 11.51 7.96
CA ARG A 859 -1.87 11.47 6.56
C ARG A 859 -0.56 12.21 6.23
N LEU A 860 0.58 11.60 6.55
CA LEU A 860 1.79 11.75 5.72
C LEU A 860 1.59 10.92 4.43
N LEU A 861 0.79 11.51 3.55
CA LEU A 861 0.44 11.23 2.15
C LEU A 861 0.73 9.86 1.51
N LYS A 862 -0.36 9.18 1.12
CA LYS A 862 -0.69 9.03 -0.31
C LYS A 862 -1.42 10.29 -0.76
N LEU A 863 -1.07 10.90 -1.90
CA LEU A 863 -1.95 11.84 -2.60
C LEU A 863 -2.36 11.27 -3.95
N ASP A 864 -3.67 11.16 -4.13
CA ASP A 864 -4.37 11.01 -5.41
C ASP A 864 -4.58 12.43 -6.01
N PRO A 865 -4.69 12.60 -7.34
CA PRO A 865 -4.09 13.71 -8.03
C PRO A 865 -5.10 14.79 -8.38
N VAL A 866 -4.99 15.99 -7.80
CA VAL A 866 -5.65 17.16 -8.37
C VAL A 866 -4.75 18.38 -8.20
N ARG A 867 -4.04 18.78 -9.27
CA ARG A 867 -4.44 19.93 -10.10
C ARG A 867 -3.38 20.25 -11.17
N ARG A 868 -3.71 19.99 -12.44
CA ARG A 868 -3.38 20.93 -13.52
C ARG A 868 -4.59 21.83 -13.65
N ASN A 869 -4.43 23.14 -13.65
CA ASN A 869 -5.57 24.04 -13.84
C ASN A 869 -6.03 23.96 -15.30
N GLY A 870 -7.09 23.20 -15.59
CA GLY A 870 -7.61 23.00 -16.95
C GLY A 870 -8.21 24.25 -17.62
N ALA A 871 -8.27 25.39 -16.91
CA ALA A 871 -8.76 26.66 -17.46
C ALA A 871 -7.70 27.42 -18.28
N PHE A 872 -6.43 26.99 -18.26
CA PHE A 872 -5.33 27.66 -18.94
C PHE A 872 -4.46 26.67 -19.73
N ASN A 873 -3.94 27.13 -20.87
CA ASN A 873 -3.10 26.35 -21.78
C ASN A 873 -1.70 26.98 -21.90
N SER A 874 -1.09 27.41 -20.78
CA SER A 874 0.28 27.98 -20.80
C SER A 874 1.36 26.93 -21.09
N ARG A 875 1.02 25.64 -20.98
CA ARG A 875 1.97 24.53 -20.96
C ARG A 875 3.08 24.75 -19.92
N PHE A 876 2.73 25.38 -18.78
CA PHE A 876 3.64 25.69 -17.67
C PHE A 876 4.88 26.51 -18.08
N THR A 877 4.78 27.27 -19.18
CA THR A 877 5.87 28.06 -19.73
C THR A 877 5.58 29.55 -19.57
N TYR A 878 6.50 30.26 -18.93
CA TYR A 878 6.35 31.69 -18.62
C TYR A 878 7.55 32.48 -19.19
N PRO A 879 7.33 33.72 -19.65
CA PRO A 879 8.41 34.55 -20.15
C PRO A 879 9.35 34.95 -19.02
N LEU A 880 10.65 34.88 -19.28
CA LEU A 880 11.70 35.49 -18.47
C LEU A 880 12.24 36.69 -19.23
N ALA A 881 12.47 37.81 -18.55
CA ALA A 881 13.13 38.95 -19.16
C ALA A 881 14.50 38.54 -19.76
N SER A 882 14.86 39.16 -20.87
CA SER A 882 16.20 39.01 -21.46
C SER A 882 17.14 40.05 -20.87
N PRO A 883 18.34 39.67 -20.38
CA PRO A 883 19.29 40.63 -19.87
C PRO A 883 19.88 41.51 -20.98
N THR A 884 20.05 42.79 -20.69
CA THR A 884 20.74 43.75 -21.57
C THR A 884 22.17 43.97 -21.10
N LYS A 885 23.00 44.64 -21.92
CA LYS A 885 24.38 44.96 -21.55
C LYS A 885 24.46 45.79 -20.26
N GLU A 886 23.47 46.66 -20.06
CA GLU A 886 23.41 47.61 -18.95
C GLU A 886 22.61 47.07 -17.75
N THR A 887 21.71 46.10 -17.94
CA THR A 887 20.79 45.65 -16.90
C THR A 887 20.69 44.12 -16.88
N PRO A 888 21.25 43.45 -15.85
CA PRO A 888 21.06 42.01 -15.67
C PRO A 888 19.62 41.70 -15.22
N VAL A 889 19.22 40.45 -15.38
CA VAL A 889 17.96 39.95 -14.80
C VAL A 889 18.27 39.34 -13.44
N GLU A 890 17.73 39.93 -12.38
CA GLU A 890 17.94 39.45 -11.00
C GLU A 890 16.77 38.57 -10.56
N VAL A 891 17.09 37.38 -10.05
CA VAL A 891 16.14 36.40 -9.51
C VAL A 891 16.54 36.08 -8.08
N ALA A 892 15.63 36.28 -7.13
CA ALA A 892 15.84 35.88 -5.75
C ALA A 892 15.49 34.40 -5.56
N LEU A 893 16.45 33.56 -5.15
CA LEU A 893 16.23 32.16 -4.82
C LEU A 893 16.31 31.98 -3.30
N PHE A 894 15.29 31.37 -2.73
CA PHE A 894 15.22 31.08 -1.29
C PHE A 894 14.38 29.82 -1.06
N SER A 895 14.59 29.17 0.08
CA SER A 895 13.90 27.94 0.44
C SER A 895 13.82 27.87 1.95
N ASP A 896 12.95 27.01 2.49
CA ASP A 896 13.00 26.68 3.90
C ASP A 896 12.73 27.97 4.74
N PHE A 897 11.67 28.69 4.38
CA PHE A 897 11.44 30.07 4.80
C PHE A 897 10.45 30.24 5.96
N GLY A 898 9.34 29.47 5.95
CA GLY A 898 8.11 29.83 6.68
C GLY A 898 8.11 29.57 8.19
N ASN A 899 8.88 30.32 8.98
CA ASN A 899 8.87 30.20 10.45
C ASN A 899 8.57 31.48 11.24
N GLY A 900 8.37 32.61 10.54
CA GLY A 900 7.95 33.88 11.15
C GLY A 900 9.01 34.58 12.00
N LEU A 901 10.23 34.04 12.10
CA LEU A 901 11.30 34.62 12.90
C LEU A 901 11.88 35.90 12.25
N PRO A 902 12.53 36.79 13.02
CA PRO A 902 12.98 38.09 12.52
C PRO A 902 13.85 38.01 11.25
N HIS A 903 14.78 37.06 11.17
CA HIS A 903 15.65 36.90 9.99
C HIS A 903 14.88 36.55 8.71
N ALA A 904 13.83 35.71 8.78
CA ALA A 904 12.97 35.42 7.63
C ALA A 904 12.21 36.68 7.18
N ARG A 905 11.66 37.46 8.12
CA ARG A 905 10.97 38.73 7.81
C ARG A 905 11.92 39.77 7.20
N TYR A 906 13.15 39.89 7.71
CA TYR A 906 14.16 40.76 7.10
C TYR A 906 14.57 40.29 5.72
N ILE A 907 14.72 38.98 5.49
CA ILE A 907 14.97 38.42 4.16
C ILE A 907 13.84 38.81 3.21
N ALA A 908 12.56 38.63 3.57
CA ALA A 908 11.43 39.00 2.71
C ALA A 908 11.48 40.47 2.24
N ARG A 909 11.85 41.39 3.13
CA ARG A 909 12.05 42.82 2.76
C ARG A 909 13.20 43.05 1.77
N GLN A 910 14.18 42.16 1.72
CA GLN A 910 15.28 42.23 0.76
C GLN A 910 14.88 41.70 -0.61
N LEU A 911 13.97 40.72 -0.68
CA LEU A 911 13.56 40.07 -1.93
C LEU A 911 12.82 41.04 -2.87
N THR A 912 12.18 42.09 -2.33
CA THR A 912 11.44 43.10 -3.13
C THR A 912 12.33 43.87 -4.12
N ALA A 913 13.65 43.83 -3.93
CA ALA A 913 14.61 44.44 -4.84
C ALA A 913 14.76 43.68 -6.18
N CYS A 914 14.30 42.43 -6.26
CA CYS A 914 14.41 41.59 -7.44
C CYS A 914 13.10 41.59 -8.25
N PRO A 915 13.14 41.67 -9.59
CA PRO A 915 11.94 41.54 -10.42
C PRO A 915 11.33 40.13 -10.39
N TYR A 916 12.13 39.11 -10.07
CA TYR A 916 11.66 37.72 -9.89
C TYR A 916 12.10 37.17 -8.55
N ALA A 917 11.25 36.32 -7.96
CA ALA A 917 11.59 35.52 -6.78
C ALA A 917 11.10 34.08 -6.98
N ILE A 918 11.87 33.10 -6.51
CA ILE A 918 11.53 31.69 -6.58
C ILE A 918 11.76 31.03 -5.22
N HIS A 919 10.68 30.51 -4.64
CA HIS A 919 10.71 29.71 -3.41
C HIS A 919 10.85 28.22 -3.76
N LEU A 920 11.86 27.54 -3.22
CA LEU A 920 12.12 26.13 -3.52
C LEU A 920 11.38 25.15 -2.59
N GLY A 921 10.40 25.61 -1.81
CA GLY A 921 9.55 24.74 -0.98
C GLY A 921 9.91 24.80 0.50
N ASP A 922 9.07 24.15 1.31
CA ASP A 922 9.13 24.11 2.77
C ASP A 922 8.76 25.42 3.48
N VAL A 923 7.46 25.70 3.44
CA VAL A 923 6.73 26.49 4.43
C VAL A 923 6.63 25.66 5.71
N TYR A 924 7.46 25.99 6.68
CA TYR A 924 7.79 25.05 7.74
C TYR A 924 6.69 24.62 8.69
N TYR A 925 7.04 23.51 9.34
CA TYR A 925 6.37 22.80 10.41
C TYR A 925 5.17 22.01 9.93
N ALA A 926 4.02 22.64 9.78
CA ALA A 926 2.76 21.94 9.58
C ALA A 926 2.14 22.24 8.21
N GLY A 927 2.53 23.35 7.59
CA GLY A 927 1.87 23.85 6.39
C GLY A 927 0.37 24.10 6.62
N THR A 928 -0.06 24.34 7.87
CA THR A 928 -1.46 24.70 8.15
C THR A 928 -1.82 25.98 7.41
N ARG A 929 -3.12 26.21 7.20
CA ARG A 929 -3.59 27.46 6.58
C ARG A 929 -3.07 28.71 7.28
N GLN A 930 -3.15 28.76 8.61
CA GLN A 930 -2.75 29.95 9.39
C GLN A 930 -1.23 30.13 9.46
N GLU A 931 -0.43 29.07 9.61
CA GLU A 931 1.03 29.18 9.56
C GLU A 931 1.49 29.62 8.17
N PHE A 932 0.91 29.05 7.12
CA PHE A 932 1.20 29.46 5.77
C PHE A 932 0.76 30.91 5.54
N GLU A 933 -0.40 31.34 6.06
CA GLU A 933 -0.85 32.72 5.94
C GLU A 933 0.04 33.70 6.71
N HIS A 934 0.40 33.41 7.96
CA HIS A 934 1.08 34.35 8.86
C HIS A 934 2.61 34.32 8.75
N PHE A 935 3.21 33.15 8.50
CA PHE A 935 4.67 32.99 8.46
C PHE A 935 5.25 32.97 7.04
N PHE A 936 4.40 32.78 6.04
CA PHE A 936 4.82 32.74 4.64
C PHE A 936 4.14 33.80 3.79
N ALA A 937 2.81 33.78 3.69
CA ALA A 937 2.07 34.68 2.81
C ALA A 937 2.17 36.14 3.25
N GLU A 938 1.95 36.45 4.53
CA GLU A 938 1.99 37.82 5.06
C GLU A 938 3.37 38.48 4.87
N PRO A 939 4.50 37.87 5.29
CA PRO A 939 5.82 38.46 5.05
C PRO A 939 6.13 38.68 3.57
N LEU A 940 5.58 37.83 2.69
CA LEU A 940 5.82 37.88 1.25
C LEU A 940 4.82 38.76 0.49
N GLU A 941 3.68 39.14 1.08
CA GLU A 941 2.65 39.93 0.40
C GLU A 941 3.20 41.24 -0.22
N PRO A 942 4.09 42.02 0.45
CA PRO A 942 4.63 43.26 -0.13
C PRO A 942 5.45 43.04 -1.42
N LEU A 943 6.04 41.86 -1.62
CA LEU A 943 6.81 41.60 -2.84
C LEU A 943 5.92 41.40 -4.06
N LEU A 944 4.66 40.99 -3.87
CA LEU A 944 3.76 40.66 -4.97
C LEU A 944 3.41 41.87 -5.84
N GLU A 945 3.57 43.09 -5.30
CA GLU A 945 3.35 44.35 -6.02
C GLU A 945 4.38 44.55 -7.16
N ASN A 946 5.64 44.16 -6.92
CA ASN A 946 6.76 44.52 -7.79
C ASN A 946 7.58 43.32 -8.31
N THR A 947 7.35 42.13 -7.77
CA THR A 947 8.13 40.91 -8.04
C THR A 947 7.24 39.76 -8.50
N GLU A 948 7.58 39.11 -9.61
CA GLU A 948 6.93 37.86 -10.03
C GLU A 948 7.44 36.70 -9.16
N LEU A 949 6.56 36.13 -8.32
CA LEU A 949 6.93 35.07 -7.38
C LEU A 949 6.52 33.70 -7.90
N PHE A 950 7.47 32.79 -8.07
CA PHE A 950 7.24 31.39 -8.41
C PHE A 950 7.58 30.48 -7.24
N MET A 951 6.90 29.34 -7.10
CA MET A 951 7.12 28.45 -5.96
C MET A 951 7.06 26.97 -6.31
N LEU A 952 7.97 26.19 -5.73
CA LEU A 952 7.85 24.73 -5.67
C LEU A 952 7.04 24.33 -4.42
N ALA A 953 6.51 23.11 -4.45
CA ALA A 953 6.01 22.46 -3.25
C ALA A 953 7.13 21.61 -2.62
N GLY A 954 7.32 21.73 -1.32
CA GLY A 954 8.16 20.88 -0.49
C GLY A 954 7.34 19.86 0.29
N ASN A 955 8.01 19.08 1.13
CA ASN A 955 7.35 18.06 1.93
C ASN A 955 6.45 18.68 3.01
N HIS A 956 6.74 19.89 3.48
CA HIS A 956 5.93 20.56 4.49
C HIS A 956 4.58 21.09 3.96
N GLU A 957 4.51 21.59 2.72
CA GLU A 957 3.23 21.94 2.08
C GLU A 957 2.33 20.72 1.90
N MET A 958 2.96 19.57 1.74
CA MET A 958 2.33 18.28 1.56
C MET A 958 1.67 17.75 2.84
N TYR A 959 2.03 18.25 4.03
CA TYR A 959 1.37 17.87 5.28
C TYR A 959 -0.08 18.38 5.36
N SER A 960 -0.40 19.49 4.69
CA SER A 960 -1.78 19.96 4.43
C SER A 960 -2.28 19.56 3.04
N ARG A 961 -1.70 18.50 2.46
CA ARG A 961 -2.06 17.95 1.14
C ARG A 961 -1.86 18.94 -0.03
N GLY A 962 -1.03 19.96 0.15
CA GLY A 962 -0.83 21.03 -0.82
C GLY A 962 -2.02 21.98 -0.98
N THR A 963 -3.10 21.81 -0.21
CA THR A 963 -4.36 22.57 -0.40
C THR A 963 -4.17 24.06 -0.16
N THR A 964 -3.50 24.42 0.93
CA THR A 964 -3.17 25.81 1.27
C THR A 964 -2.24 26.44 0.23
N PHE A 965 -1.23 25.69 -0.21
CA PHE A 965 -0.30 26.12 -1.25
C PHE A 965 -1.04 26.46 -2.55
N HIS A 966 -1.92 25.58 -3.03
CA HIS A 966 -2.71 25.82 -4.24
C HIS A 966 -3.73 26.95 -4.08
N ALA A 967 -4.39 27.05 -2.92
CA ALA A 967 -5.32 28.14 -2.62
C ALA A 967 -4.61 29.50 -2.63
N TRP A 968 -3.39 29.56 -2.12
CA TRP A 968 -2.59 30.78 -2.14
C TRP A 968 -2.07 31.11 -3.55
N LEU A 969 -1.66 30.11 -4.35
CA LEU A 969 -1.34 30.33 -5.77
C LEU A 969 -2.52 30.96 -6.52
N ASP A 970 -3.74 30.47 -6.27
CA ASP A 970 -4.96 31.05 -6.84
C ASP A 970 -5.20 32.48 -6.36
N LYS A 971 -5.16 32.71 -5.04
CA LYS A 971 -5.36 34.04 -4.45
C LYS A 971 -4.38 35.07 -5.00
N LYS A 972 -3.09 34.68 -5.08
CA LYS A 972 -2.00 35.51 -5.61
C LYS A 972 -2.25 35.88 -7.07
N ARG A 973 -2.67 34.90 -7.89
CA ARG A 973 -3.01 35.12 -9.30
C ARG A 973 -4.22 36.02 -9.46
N ASP A 974 -5.27 35.78 -8.68
CA ASP A 974 -6.52 36.54 -8.80
C ASP A 974 -6.33 38.00 -8.35
N ARG A 975 -5.47 38.24 -7.34
CA ARG A 975 -5.14 39.58 -6.85
C ARG A 975 -4.19 40.35 -7.78
N TYR A 976 -3.27 39.65 -8.45
CA TYR A 976 -2.23 40.27 -9.29
C TYR A 976 -2.08 39.55 -10.65
N PRO A 977 -3.14 39.50 -11.48
CA PRO A 977 -3.20 38.63 -12.67
C PRO A 977 -2.14 38.94 -13.74
N GLU A 978 -1.69 40.19 -13.82
CA GLU A 978 -0.69 40.63 -14.81
C GLU A 978 0.74 40.17 -14.48
N ARG A 979 1.02 39.82 -13.22
CA ARG A 979 2.35 39.44 -12.74
C ARG A 979 2.39 38.00 -12.21
N GLN A 980 1.34 37.55 -11.52
CA GLN A 980 1.37 36.30 -10.77
C GLN A 980 0.70 35.16 -11.55
N LYS A 981 1.39 34.67 -12.58
CA LYS A 981 0.80 33.79 -13.62
C LYS A 981 0.90 32.29 -13.34
N GLN A 982 1.62 31.88 -12.29
CA GLN A 982 1.92 30.48 -12.02
C GLN A 982 0.66 29.61 -11.79
N GLU A 983 0.56 28.50 -12.53
CA GLU A 983 -0.55 27.55 -12.46
C GLU A 983 -0.35 26.38 -11.49
N GLY A 984 0.89 26.00 -11.21
CA GLY A 984 1.24 24.85 -10.37
C GLY A 984 2.72 24.78 -10.03
N ALA A 985 3.11 23.77 -9.23
CA ALA A 985 4.45 23.65 -8.66
C ALA A 985 5.56 23.26 -9.67
N THR A 986 5.20 22.75 -10.85
CA THR A 986 6.14 22.54 -11.97
C THR A 986 5.97 23.65 -13.00
N PHE A 987 7.08 24.30 -13.39
CA PHE A 987 7.09 25.40 -14.35
C PHE A 987 8.43 25.57 -15.05
N ARG A 988 8.43 26.29 -16.17
CA ARG A 988 9.65 26.85 -16.76
C ARG A 988 9.52 28.34 -17.05
N LEU A 989 10.61 29.07 -16.81
CA LEU A 989 10.81 30.46 -17.20
C LEU A 989 11.84 30.49 -18.34
N VAL A 990 11.54 31.17 -19.44
CA VAL A 990 12.36 31.12 -20.67
C VAL A 990 12.64 32.51 -21.20
N SER A 991 13.91 32.78 -21.49
CA SER A 991 14.38 33.92 -22.30
C SER A 991 15.18 33.44 -23.52
N ASP A 992 15.81 34.36 -24.25
CA ASP A 992 16.70 34.05 -25.37
C ASP A 992 17.95 33.26 -24.94
N ARG A 993 18.50 33.53 -23.75
CA ARG A 993 19.77 32.97 -23.26
C ARG A 993 19.67 32.09 -22.03
N PHE A 994 18.53 32.11 -21.33
CA PHE A 994 18.37 31.40 -20.07
C PHE A 994 17.06 30.63 -20.03
N GLN A 995 17.09 29.50 -19.34
CA GLN A 995 15.91 28.74 -18.97
C GLN A 995 16.03 28.29 -17.53
N ILE A 996 15.01 28.60 -16.73
CA ILE A 996 14.88 28.13 -15.34
C ILE A 996 13.74 27.13 -15.29
N VAL A 997 13.98 25.92 -14.81
CA VAL A 997 13.00 24.84 -14.72
C VAL A 997 12.81 24.46 -13.25
N GLY A 998 11.63 24.73 -12.73
CA GLY A 998 11.19 24.31 -11.41
C GLY A 998 10.41 22.99 -11.48
N VAL A 999 10.80 22.02 -10.65
CA VAL A 999 10.21 20.68 -10.67
C VAL A 999 9.63 20.33 -9.31
N ASP A 1000 8.40 19.82 -9.32
CA ASP A 1000 7.77 19.26 -8.13
C ASP A 1000 8.41 17.90 -7.78
N THR A 1001 9.03 17.83 -6.61
CA THR A 1001 9.65 16.63 -6.05
C THR A 1001 8.93 16.11 -4.79
N ALA A 1002 7.81 16.72 -4.42
CA ALA A 1002 7.07 16.41 -3.19
C ALA A 1002 5.74 15.68 -3.46
N TRP A 1003 5.10 15.93 -4.60
CA TRP A 1003 3.73 15.49 -4.88
C TRP A 1003 3.57 13.98 -5.10
N TRP A 1004 4.38 13.38 -5.99
CA TRP A 1004 4.17 12.00 -6.44
C TRP A 1004 4.63 10.97 -5.42
N LYS A 1005 5.90 11.05 -5.05
CA LYS A 1005 6.51 10.34 -3.92
C LYS A 1005 7.59 11.25 -3.37
N TYR A 1006 7.81 11.17 -2.07
CA TYR A 1006 8.86 11.94 -1.40
C TYR A 1006 10.21 11.79 -2.12
N GLY A 1007 10.78 12.90 -2.57
CA GLY A 1007 12.07 12.92 -3.26
C GLY A 1007 12.06 12.33 -4.67
N ARG A 1008 10.89 12.22 -5.32
CA ARG A 1008 10.76 11.62 -6.66
C ARG A 1008 9.93 12.49 -7.59
N ILE A 1009 10.22 12.41 -8.87
CA ILE A 1009 9.50 13.12 -9.93
C ILE A 1009 8.48 12.18 -10.58
N GLU A 1010 7.27 12.66 -10.83
CA GLU A 1010 6.26 11.90 -11.59
C GLU A 1010 6.77 11.62 -13.03
N PRO A 1011 6.62 10.40 -13.58
CA PRO A 1011 7.18 10.07 -14.90
C PRO A 1011 6.79 11.02 -16.04
N GLU A 1012 5.54 11.50 -16.07
CA GLU A 1012 5.09 12.47 -17.08
C GLU A 1012 5.79 13.83 -16.94
N VAL A 1013 5.94 14.30 -15.69
CA VAL A 1013 6.65 15.54 -15.37
C VAL A 1013 8.13 15.40 -15.71
N LEU A 1014 8.73 14.25 -15.42
CA LEU A 1014 10.13 13.97 -15.74
C LEU A 1014 10.40 14.04 -17.25
N GLU A 1015 9.53 13.45 -18.08
CA GLU A 1015 9.66 13.53 -19.53
C GLU A 1015 9.40 14.93 -20.08
N LEU A 1016 8.44 15.68 -19.51
CA LEU A 1016 8.21 17.09 -19.84
C LEU A 1016 9.45 17.94 -19.54
N VAL A 1017 10.01 17.82 -18.33
CA VAL A 1017 11.21 18.52 -17.88
C VAL A 1017 12.41 18.15 -18.75
N ARG A 1018 12.59 16.85 -19.05
CA ARG A 1018 13.63 16.37 -19.98
C ARG A 1018 13.48 17.03 -21.35
N GLY A 1019 12.26 17.16 -21.86
CA GLY A 1019 11.96 17.84 -23.13
C GLY A 1019 12.36 19.32 -23.10
N TRP A 1020 11.98 20.05 -22.05
CA TRP A 1020 12.34 21.46 -21.88
C TRP A 1020 13.85 21.66 -21.78
N LEU A 1021 14.53 20.85 -20.98
CA LEU A 1021 15.99 20.97 -20.81
C LEU A 1021 16.71 20.65 -22.12
N ARG A 1022 16.24 19.69 -22.93
CA ARG A 1022 16.76 19.45 -24.29
C ARG A 1022 16.56 20.65 -25.20
N GLU A 1023 15.37 21.24 -25.22
CA GLU A 1023 15.08 22.45 -26.01
C GLU A 1023 15.97 23.64 -25.59
N GLY A 1024 16.24 23.78 -24.30
CA GLY A 1024 17.13 24.82 -23.77
C GLY A 1024 18.60 24.59 -24.10
N ARG A 1025 19.04 23.31 -24.20
CA ARG A 1025 20.46 22.97 -24.25
C ARG A 1025 21.21 23.65 -25.38
N ASP A 1026 20.61 23.78 -26.56
CA ASP A 1026 21.30 24.29 -27.75
C ASP A 1026 21.52 25.81 -27.74
N ALA A 1027 20.70 26.57 -27.00
CA ALA A 1027 20.67 28.03 -27.08
C ALA A 1027 20.76 28.75 -25.72
N ARG A 1028 20.59 28.03 -24.61
CA ARG A 1028 20.35 28.63 -23.29
C ARG A 1028 21.13 27.92 -22.18
N MET A 1029 21.50 28.67 -21.14
CA MET A 1029 21.89 28.09 -19.87
C MET A 1029 20.65 27.48 -19.17
N ASN A 1030 20.74 26.21 -18.79
CA ASN A 1030 19.69 25.46 -18.14
C ASN A 1030 19.93 25.44 -16.61
N ILE A 1031 18.98 26.02 -15.89
CA ILE A 1031 18.98 26.11 -14.42
C ILE A 1031 17.83 25.24 -13.89
N LEU A 1032 18.16 24.19 -13.15
CA LEU A 1032 17.20 23.27 -12.53
C LEU A 1032 16.98 23.65 -11.07
N LEU A 1033 15.72 23.68 -10.64
CA LEU A 1033 15.31 23.93 -9.26
C LEU A 1033 14.45 22.77 -8.76
N THR A 1034 14.78 22.22 -7.59
CA THR A 1034 14.00 21.18 -6.90
C THR A 1034 13.77 21.55 -5.44
N SER A 1035 12.71 21.04 -4.81
CA SER A 1035 12.58 21.16 -3.35
C SER A 1035 13.50 20.18 -2.64
N GLU A 1036 13.58 18.97 -3.17
CA GLU A 1036 14.38 17.89 -2.60
C GLU A 1036 15.82 17.86 -3.16
N HIS A 1037 16.73 17.28 -2.38
CA HIS A 1037 18.17 17.33 -2.61
C HIS A 1037 18.72 16.10 -3.35
N GLY A 1038 19.81 16.28 -4.09
CA GLY A 1038 20.57 15.18 -4.70
C GLY A 1038 21.48 14.42 -3.72
N TRP A 1039 21.90 15.11 -2.65
CA TRP A 1039 22.70 14.59 -1.53
C TRP A 1039 22.64 15.58 -0.37
N ASP A 1040 22.85 15.10 0.86
CA ASP A 1040 22.88 15.95 2.05
C ASP A 1040 24.21 16.69 2.20
N PHE A 1041 24.14 17.86 2.84
CA PHE A 1041 25.31 18.52 3.39
C PHE A 1041 25.83 17.74 4.62
N GLY A 1042 27.08 17.28 4.59
CA GLY A 1042 27.63 16.42 5.66
C GLY A 1042 27.48 14.91 5.42
N SER A 1043 26.95 14.50 4.25
CA SER A 1043 26.91 13.11 3.77
C SER A 1043 27.64 12.92 2.44
N ALA A 1044 28.34 11.78 2.29
CA ALA A 1044 28.89 11.35 1.00
C ALA A 1044 27.88 10.53 0.16
N LYS A 1045 26.66 10.34 0.63
CA LYS A 1045 25.64 9.52 -0.04
C LYS A 1045 24.71 10.38 -0.91
N THR A 1046 24.37 9.87 -2.08
CA THR A 1046 23.41 10.48 -3.00
C THR A 1046 22.00 9.88 -2.83
N THR A 1047 20.98 10.66 -3.19
CA THR A 1047 19.56 10.31 -3.11
C THR A 1047 19.04 9.67 -4.39
N ASP A 1048 17.86 9.07 -4.32
CA ASP A 1048 17.22 8.45 -5.48
C ASP A 1048 16.77 9.48 -6.54
N LEU A 1049 16.54 10.74 -6.13
CA LEU A 1049 16.30 11.86 -7.04
C LEU A 1049 17.45 11.99 -8.06
N LEU A 1050 18.70 11.94 -7.60
CA LEU A 1050 19.87 12.00 -8.48
C LEU A 1050 20.15 10.66 -9.17
N LYS A 1051 20.11 9.54 -8.43
CA LYS A 1051 20.53 8.22 -8.94
C LYS A 1051 19.56 7.63 -9.96
N GLU A 1052 18.27 7.94 -9.83
CA GLU A 1052 17.22 7.35 -10.66
C GLU A 1052 16.61 8.39 -11.60
N ASP A 1053 15.91 9.39 -11.06
CA ASP A 1053 15.05 10.26 -11.86
C ASP A 1053 15.87 11.24 -12.72
N LEU A 1054 16.83 11.94 -12.12
CA LEU A 1054 17.65 12.93 -12.81
C LEU A 1054 18.90 12.35 -13.49
N ARG A 1055 19.27 11.08 -13.24
CA ARG A 1055 20.52 10.48 -13.77
C ARG A 1055 20.64 10.64 -15.28
N GLY A 1056 19.59 10.27 -16.02
CA GLY A 1056 19.57 10.40 -17.48
C GLY A 1056 19.51 11.84 -18.00
N ILE A 1057 19.13 12.82 -17.18
CA ILE A 1057 19.19 14.25 -17.51
C ILE A 1057 20.63 14.77 -17.32
N VAL A 1058 21.25 14.38 -16.21
CA VAL A 1058 22.62 14.75 -15.87
C VAL A 1058 23.63 14.09 -16.81
N ASP A 1059 23.50 12.80 -17.12
CA ASP A 1059 24.38 12.08 -18.06
C ASP A 1059 24.34 12.67 -19.47
N ALA A 1060 23.17 13.17 -19.87
CA ALA A 1060 23.00 13.87 -21.14
C ALA A 1060 23.54 15.31 -21.12
N GLY A 1061 24.13 15.76 -20.00
CA GLY A 1061 24.70 17.10 -19.85
C GLY A 1061 23.67 18.21 -19.97
N LEU A 1062 22.41 17.96 -19.61
CA LEU A 1062 21.31 18.89 -19.86
C LEU A 1062 21.15 20.00 -18.82
N VAL A 1063 21.90 19.95 -17.72
CA VAL A 1063 21.82 20.91 -16.60
C VAL A 1063 23.16 21.61 -16.47
N ASP A 1064 23.16 22.93 -16.27
CA ASP A 1064 24.39 23.68 -15.93
C ASP A 1064 24.42 24.11 -14.47
N LEU A 1065 23.26 24.49 -13.94
CA LEU A 1065 23.06 24.93 -12.57
C LEU A 1065 21.94 24.12 -11.93
N TRP A 1066 22.14 23.58 -10.74
CA TRP A 1066 21.10 22.91 -9.96
C TRP A 1066 21.01 23.46 -8.54
N PHE A 1067 19.85 23.98 -8.15
CA PHE A 1067 19.56 24.43 -6.80
C PHE A 1067 18.53 23.53 -6.10
N TRP A 1068 18.69 23.33 -4.80
CA TRP A 1068 17.70 22.67 -3.95
C TRP A 1068 17.56 23.25 -2.54
N GLY A 1069 16.43 22.94 -1.90
CA GLY A 1069 16.09 23.22 -0.50
C GLY A 1069 16.16 21.99 0.41
N ASN A 1070 15.32 21.95 1.46
CA ASN A 1070 15.10 20.86 2.43
C ASN A 1070 16.32 20.50 3.32
N VAL A 1071 17.54 20.66 2.81
CA VAL A 1071 18.78 20.56 3.58
C VAL A 1071 19.04 21.93 4.21
N HIS A 1072 19.00 21.98 5.54
CA HIS A 1072 19.00 23.24 6.32
C HIS A 1072 20.39 23.92 6.38
N HIS A 1073 20.95 24.27 5.22
CA HIS A 1073 22.27 24.88 5.10
C HIS A 1073 22.44 25.64 3.77
N ALA A 1074 23.49 26.46 3.67
CA ALA A 1074 23.95 27.07 2.42
C ALA A 1074 25.26 26.42 1.95
N ALA A 1075 25.30 25.96 0.70
CA ALA A 1075 26.54 25.46 0.11
C ALA A 1075 26.55 25.62 -1.41
N LEU A 1076 27.74 25.80 -1.96
CA LEU A 1076 28.05 25.84 -3.39
C LEU A 1076 29.04 24.72 -3.71
N TYR A 1077 28.73 23.92 -4.73
CA TYR A 1077 29.49 22.75 -5.12
C TYR A 1077 30.10 22.94 -6.50
N GLU A 1078 31.33 22.42 -6.68
CA GLU A 1078 32.00 22.39 -7.97
C GLU A 1078 31.46 21.24 -8.86
N PRO A 1079 31.57 21.35 -10.20
CA PRO A 1079 31.37 20.21 -11.09
C PRO A 1079 32.25 19.03 -10.68
N SER A 1080 31.71 17.82 -10.77
CA SER A 1080 32.38 16.62 -10.22
C SER A 1080 32.01 15.36 -10.99
N ALA A 1081 32.48 14.21 -10.49
CA ALA A 1081 32.08 12.89 -11.01
C ALA A 1081 30.56 12.65 -10.96
N LEU A 1082 29.80 13.41 -10.15
CA LEU A 1082 28.34 13.31 -10.12
C LEU A 1082 27.67 13.88 -11.37
N GLY A 1083 28.31 14.84 -12.03
CA GLY A 1083 27.84 15.44 -13.27
C GLY A 1083 28.52 16.77 -13.61
N PRO A 1084 28.44 17.20 -14.88
CA PRO A 1084 29.11 18.40 -15.40
C PRO A 1084 28.30 19.68 -15.14
N PHE A 1085 27.80 19.85 -13.92
CA PHE A 1085 26.98 21.00 -13.50
C PHE A 1085 27.50 21.58 -12.18
N VAL A 1086 27.22 22.86 -11.95
CA VAL A 1086 27.42 23.51 -10.65
C VAL A 1086 26.14 23.33 -9.82
N ALA A 1087 26.29 22.99 -8.54
CA ALA A 1087 25.17 22.72 -7.65
C ALA A 1087 25.16 23.67 -6.45
N SER A 1088 23.99 23.95 -5.89
CA SER A 1088 23.88 24.73 -4.65
C SER A 1088 22.70 24.31 -3.78
N CYS A 1089 22.98 24.18 -2.48
CA CYS A 1089 21.98 24.02 -1.44
C CYS A 1089 21.66 25.40 -0.85
N ILE A 1090 20.38 25.75 -0.75
CA ILE A 1090 19.92 27.06 -0.25
C ILE A 1090 18.80 26.96 0.80
N GLY A 1091 18.66 25.83 1.51
CA GLY A 1091 17.61 25.59 2.51
C GLY A 1091 17.79 26.33 3.85
N HIS A 1092 18.27 27.56 3.84
CA HIS A 1092 18.67 28.28 5.06
C HIS A 1092 18.03 29.68 5.21
N ALA A 1093 16.92 29.97 4.52
CA ALA A 1093 16.31 31.30 4.59
C ALA A 1093 15.62 31.56 5.93
N GLY A 1094 14.91 30.58 6.45
CA GLY A 1094 14.17 30.66 7.71
C GLY A 1094 14.71 29.72 8.76
N TYR A 1095 14.88 28.43 8.47
CA TYR A 1095 15.07 27.42 9.52
C TYR A 1095 16.24 27.70 10.47
N PRO A 1096 16.07 27.59 11.80
CA PRO A 1096 17.19 27.68 12.74
C PRO A 1096 18.06 26.43 12.67
N TYR A 1097 19.35 26.60 12.37
CA TYR A 1097 20.33 25.52 12.35
C TYR A 1097 21.57 25.92 13.16
N TYR A 1098 22.33 24.94 13.63
CA TYR A 1098 23.53 25.16 14.43
C TYR A 1098 24.75 25.45 13.56
N THR A 1099 25.65 26.30 14.06
CA THR A 1099 26.93 26.60 13.42
C THR A 1099 27.80 25.34 13.37
N LEU A 1100 28.47 25.10 12.24
CA LEU A 1100 29.45 24.02 12.09
C LEU A 1100 30.74 24.33 12.86
N LYS A 1101 31.37 23.32 13.47
CA LYS A 1101 32.60 23.53 14.25
C LYS A 1101 33.83 23.66 13.33
N PRO A 1102 34.82 24.50 13.68
CA PRO A 1102 36.08 24.57 12.92
C PRO A 1102 36.80 23.22 12.91
N GLY A 1103 37.05 22.66 11.71
CA GLY A 1103 37.72 21.37 11.51
C GLY A 1103 36.80 20.23 11.03
N ASP A 1104 35.48 20.39 11.13
CA ASP A 1104 34.50 19.46 10.58
C ASP A 1104 34.26 19.77 9.10
N ALA A 1105 35.23 19.50 8.22
CA ALA A 1105 34.97 19.55 6.79
C ALA A 1105 33.77 18.64 6.48
N PRO A 1106 32.64 19.17 5.98
CA PRO A 1106 31.44 18.39 5.78
C PRO A 1106 31.77 17.27 4.79
N LYS A 1107 31.55 16.01 5.18
CA LYS A 1107 31.58 14.90 4.23
C LYS A 1107 30.55 15.26 3.15
N SER A 1108 30.95 15.31 1.89
CA SER A 1108 30.05 15.72 0.81
C SER A 1108 30.27 14.82 -0.39
N ALA A 1109 29.19 14.49 -1.09
CA ALA A 1109 29.26 13.70 -2.32
C ALA A 1109 29.92 14.48 -3.48
N ALA A 1110 29.91 15.82 -3.43
CA ALA A 1110 30.57 16.72 -4.37
C ALA A 1110 31.55 17.67 -3.66
N PRO A 1111 32.64 18.11 -4.33
CA PRO A 1111 33.55 19.11 -3.78
C PRO A 1111 32.81 20.41 -3.43
N VAL A 1112 32.99 20.89 -2.20
CA VAL A 1112 32.37 22.13 -1.72
C VAL A 1112 33.29 23.30 -2.07
N ARG A 1113 32.82 24.22 -2.91
CA ARG A 1113 33.50 25.48 -3.21
C ARG A 1113 33.40 26.45 -2.05
N TRP A 1114 32.19 26.56 -1.50
CA TRP A 1114 31.86 27.45 -0.40
C TRP A 1114 30.70 26.88 0.41
N ALA A 1115 30.69 27.13 1.71
CA ALA A 1115 29.54 26.89 2.57
C ALA A 1115 29.47 28.01 3.61
N GLU A 1116 28.27 28.28 4.13
CA GLU A 1116 28.11 29.29 5.17
C GLU A 1116 28.55 28.74 6.52
N TYR A 1117 29.62 29.31 7.07
CA TYR A 1117 30.17 28.94 8.38
C TYR A 1117 30.02 30.06 9.41
N GLU A 1118 29.61 31.26 9.01
CA GLU A 1118 29.37 32.32 9.97
C GLU A 1118 28.13 32.04 10.82
N HIS A 1119 28.18 32.54 12.04
CA HIS A 1119 27.06 32.53 12.96
C HIS A 1119 26.17 33.78 12.77
N ARG A 1120 24.92 33.68 13.24
CA ARG A 1120 23.82 34.62 13.00
C ARG A 1120 24.18 36.10 13.25
N PHE A 1121 24.97 36.39 14.27
CA PHE A 1121 25.38 37.76 14.65
C PHE A 1121 26.90 38.01 14.53
N SER A 1122 27.58 37.33 13.60
CA SER A 1122 29.01 37.55 13.35
C SER A 1122 29.39 39.03 13.23
N GLY A 1123 30.53 39.37 13.83
CA GLY A 1123 31.01 40.75 13.95
C GLY A 1123 30.45 41.53 15.15
N TRP A 1124 29.48 40.99 15.88
CA TRP A 1124 28.91 41.62 17.08
C TRP A 1124 29.14 40.77 18.33
N LYS A 1125 29.30 41.46 19.47
CA LYS A 1125 29.34 40.87 20.81
C LYS A 1125 28.09 41.27 21.57
N ALA A 1126 27.69 40.49 22.57
CA ALA A 1126 26.59 40.87 23.45
C ALA A 1126 26.94 42.16 24.22
N ALA A 1127 25.94 42.88 24.73
CA ALA A 1127 26.13 44.14 25.47
C ALA A 1127 27.13 44.06 26.65
N GLY A 1128 27.38 42.86 27.19
CA GLY A 1128 28.39 42.58 28.23
C GLY A 1128 29.77 42.13 27.72
N GLY A 1129 30.04 42.19 26.41
CA GLY A 1129 31.31 41.78 25.79
C GLY A 1129 31.49 40.28 25.53
N GLY A 1130 30.49 39.45 25.84
CA GLY A 1130 30.46 38.00 25.59
C GLY A 1130 29.96 37.61 24.18
N PRO A 1131 29.97 36.30 23.85
CA PRO A 1131 29.51 35.80 22.55
C PRO A 1131 28.01 36.08 22.33
N LEU A 1132 27.63 36.47 21.11
CA LEU A 1132 26.24 36.73 20.70
C LEU A 1132 25.77 35.66 19.73
N ARG A 1133 25.09 34.64 20.27
CA ARG A 1133 24.54 33.47 19.54
C ARG A 1133 25.51 32.89 18.49
N GLU A 1134 26.75 32.62 18.90
CA GLU A 1134 27.77 31.99 18.04
C GLU A 1134 27.42 30.52 17.70
N ASP A 1135 26.46 29.95 18.42
CA ASP A 1135 25.90 28.60 18.26
C ASP A 1135 24.98 28.46 17.05
N MET A 1136 24.42 29.55 16.52
CA MET A 1136 23.43 29.50 15.44
C MET A 1136 24.00 29.94 14.10
N GLY A 1137 23.69 29.17 13.06
CA GLY A 1137 24.06 29.45 11.69
C GLY A 1137 23.44 30.74 11.14
N ASN A 1138 24.09 31.31 10.14
CA ASN A 1138 23.70 32.56 9.50
C ASN A 1138 22.70 32.34 8.36
N ASN A 1139 21.43 32.63 8.61
CA ASN A 1139 20.35 32.51 7.62
C ASN A 1139 20.51 33.49 6.43
N GLY A 1140 20.03 33.11 5.25
CA GLY A 1140 20.25 33.88 4.03
C GLY A 1140 19.52 33.36 2.80
N TRP A 1141 19.80 33.99 1.65
CA TRP A 1141 19.20 33.70 0.35
C TRP A 1141 20.23 33.91 -0.77
N CYS A 1142 19.92 33.45 -1.98
CA CYS A 1142 20.80 33.58 -3.14
C CYS A 1142 20.18 34.51 -4.18
N LYS A 1143 20.88 35.58 -4.54
CA LYS A 1143 20.55 36.42 -5.70
C LYS A 1143 21.25 35.85 -6.92
N LEU A 1144 20.47 35.35 -7.87
CA LEU A 1144 20.92 34.87 -9.17
C LEU A 1144 20.83 36.02 -10.19
N ARG A 1145 21.96 36.48 -10.73
CA ARG A 1145 22.05 37.53 -11.74
C ARG A 1145 22.36 36.91 -13.09
N LEU A 1146 21.43 37.00 -14.03
CA LEU A 1146 21.59 36.51 -15.40
C LEU A 1146 22.13 37.64 -16.27
N LEU A 1147 23.28 37.42 -16.92
CA LEU A 1147 24.02 38.45 -17.64
C LEU A 1147 23.82 38.35 -19.17
N HIS A 1148 23.99 39.47 -19.87
CA HIS A 1148 23.78 39.53 -21.34
C HIS A 1148 24.72 38.62 -22.14
N ASP A 1149 25.87 38.26 -21.58
CA ASP A 1149 26.87 37.38 -22.20
C ASP A 1149 26.49 35.90 -22.10
N GLY A 1150 25.36 35.56 -21.46
CA GLY A 1150 24.91 34.18 -21.25
C GLY A 1150 25.51 33.52 -20.01
N THR A 1151 26.20 34.27 -19.15
CA THR A 1151 26.71 33.79 -17.86
C THR A 1151 25.77 34.16 -16.71
N ALA A 1152 25.92 33.47 -15.57
CA ALA A 1152 25.16 33.73 -14.36
C ALA A 1152 26.08 34.04 -13.17
N GLU A 1153 25.74 35.02 -12.35
CA GLU A 1153 26.41 35.26 -11.06
C GLU A 1153 25.49 34.83 -9.92
N LEU A 1154 26.05 34.10 -8.94
CA LEU A 1154 25.39 33.67 -7.72
C LEU A 1154 25.93 34.53 -6.60
N VAL A 1155 25.07 35.31 -5.94
CA VAL A 1155 25.43 36.18 -4.81
C VAL A 1155 24.66 35.73 -3.58
N TYR A 1156 25.35 35.14 -2.61
CA TYR A 1156 24.77 34.69 -1.36
C TYR A 1156 24.72 35.87 -0.38
N ILE A 1157 23.53 36.16 0.13
CA ILE A 1157 23.25 37.35 0.95
C ILE A 1157 22.59 36.88 2.23
N ASP A 1158 23.08 37.34 3.38
CA ASP A 1158 22.48 36.98 4.66
C ASP A 1158 21.30 37.89 5.05
N TRP A 1159 20.61 37.51 6.12
CA TRP A 1159 19.48 38.25 6.67
C TRP A 1159 19.81 39.69 7.12
N ARG A 1160 21.10 40.06 7.22
CA ARG A 1160 21.61 41.41 7.51
C ARG A 1160 22.12 42.15 6.26
N ARG A 1161 21.78 41.66 5.05
CA ARG A 1161 22.17 42.21 3.75
C ARG A 1161 23.66 42.14 3.43
N ARG A 1162 24.42 41.29 4.12
CA ARG A 1162 25.86 41.15 3.84
C ARG A 1162 26.07 40.12 2.76
N GLU A 1163 26.86 40.48 1.75
CA GLU A 1163 27.36 39.53 0.77
C GLU A 1163 28.31 38.54 1.45
N ARG A 1164 27.98 37.26 1.34
CA ARG A 1164 28.68 36.14 2.00
C ARG A 1164 29.61 35.45 1.05
N HIS A 1165 29.15 35.30 -0.19
CA HIS A 1165 29.91 34.70 -1.26
C HIS A 1165 29.38 35.16 -2.60
N ARG A 1166 30.27 35.24 -3.58
CA ARG A 1166 29.94 35.51 -4.97
C ARG A 1166 30.72 34.54 -5.85
N ALA A 1167 30.02 33.96 -6.81
CA ALA A 1167 30.63 33.11 -7.81
C ALA A 1167 30.00 33.39 -9.18
N LYS A 1168 30.78 33.20 -10.24
CA LYS A 1168 30.30 33.34 -11.61
C LYS A 1168 30.33 31.97 -12.31
N VAL A 1169 29.27 31.68 -13.04
CA VAL A 1169 29.07 30.42 -13.77
C VAL A 1169 28.95 30.72 -15.25
N ALA A 1170 29.79 30.06 -16.04
CA ALA A 1170 29.80 30.18 -17.48
C ALA A 1170 29.77 28.80 -18.13
N ARG A 1171 28.96 28.64 -19.19
CA ARG A 1171 29.00 27.45 -20.03
C ARG A 1171 30.06 27.65 -21.12
N THR A 1172 31.06 26.78 -21.14
CA THR A 1172 32.14 26.75 -22.15
C THR A 1172 32.02 25.50 -23.02
N PRO A 1173 32.72 25.42 -24.18
CA PRO A 1173 32.78 24.19 -24.96
C PRO A 1173 33.32 22.97 -24.18
N GLN A 1174 34.13 23.21 -23.14
CA GLN A 1174 34.74 22.19 -22.29
C GLN A 1174 33.85 21.78 -21.09
N GLY A 1175 32.70 22.44 -20.89
CA GLY A 1175 31.79 22.21 -19.77
C GLY A 1175 31.44 23.49 -19.00
N VAL A 1176 30.79 23.32 -17.86
CA VAL A 1176 30.43 24.44 -16.96
C VAL A 1176 31.64 24.81 -16.10
N VAL A 1177 31.97 26.10 -16.08
CA VAL A 1177 33.08 26.65 -15.30
C VAL A 1177 32.53 27.53 -14.18
N LEU A 1178 33.02 27.30 -12.97
CA LEU A 1178 32.76 28.12 -11.78
C LEU A 1178 34.02 28.94 -11.46
N THR A 1179 33.88 30.26 -11.40
CA THR A 1179 34.96 31.18 -11.03
C THR A 1179 34.65 31.95 -9.76
#